data_AF-A0AB34IYP0-F1
#
_entry.id   AF-A0AB34IYP0-F1
#
_cell.length_a   1.000
_cell.length_b   1.000
_cell.length_c   1.000
_cell.angle_alpha   90.00
_cell.angle_beta   90.00
_cell.angle_gamma   90.00
#
_symmetry.space_group_name_H-M   'P 1'
#
loop_
_entity.id
_entity.type
_entity.pdbx_description
1 polymer ?
#
loop_
_entity_poly.entity_id
_entity_poly.type
_entity_poly.pdbx_seq_one_letter_code
_entity_poly.pdbx_strand_id
1 'polypeptide(L)'
;MEEVAPSASADAPHPATNALIAASAAGDLEQVLQLLSSGCPAYAQAEADGRSALMAAAAGGHESTVRALLAAGAPWNAVDRRGHSAGNYALDASQQRVVDLLVDEAVRAELVLGAAERRTLTAKRNAAYLSRGVRYDGERLIDADDDAVMMEWEAPLMETHADRLCAAGGDVLNVGFGMGIVDSAIARRAPRSHTIIEAHPDVYARMEREGWTSRPGVRVLFGRWQEVLPAFEGPCFDAVFYDTYGEHDADMADFHDELPRILRRGGVYSFFNGLCPFNVFFQGVACAVVQLELQALGFTSTFEAMPVHVPDEHDEQWAQIRRKYYFSDTYYLPHCVLDGGNAEKAADDAAEEGDDVPPAVHFANLNPSLMTLLARSLRGGAEDAKDLQRLLADEVMPHMEAAGWRVALAFASLWAAAAEGQPLAAAARDAAAALDANSAALLAHAVQLSLGEAGGAAIDELQLALVPNPLAADDSPVGGDSPADRPTAAAAGSDASGRTFSSAEDFWAAECAGDAAAWYQGSAEFWRREAPTVRGMMGGLDELHAADVAASAAFVGRLRAAAPPLPQGVALDCGAGIGRVCAHVLLDHFDAVELLEPSEAFVHKARESLPAARVLAVHVTGLESFVPPAGRKYACVWVQWVLNYLTDADLVAFFRRCAAALAPSGCIVVKESCSRDQNGFYVDRSDNSITRTAPHFRRCFEAAQLQIVAEETQPHLPREVFPVQMWALRA
;
A
#
# COMPACT_ATOMS: atom_id res chain seq x y z
N MET A 1 26.95 10.06 -45.74
CA MET A 1 26.61 8.66 -45.40
C MET A 1 27.70 8.15 -44.49
N GLU A 2 27.51 8.34 -43.19
CA GLU A 2 28.05 7.47 -42.16
C GLU A 2 27.03 7.57 -41.03
N GLU A 3 26.35 6.44 -40.81
CA GLU A 3 25.21 6.27 -39.93
C GLU A 3 25.77 6.10 -38.51
N VAL A 4 25.60 7.11 -37.65
CA VAL A 4 25.93 6.99 -36.22
C VAL A 4 24.69 6.43 -35.53
N ALA A 5 24.79 5.18 -35.09
CA ALA A 5 23.74 4.45 -34.40
C ALA A 5 23.29 5.17 -33.10
N PRO A 6 22.01 5.07 -32.71
CA PRO A 6 21.52 5.66 -31.47
C PRO A 6 22.14 4.94 -30.26
N SER A 7 22.70 5.68 -29.31
CA SER A 7 23.16 5.16 -28.02
C SER A 7 21.97 4.72 -27.16
N ALA A 8 22.00 3.49 -26.67
CA ALA A 8 20.93 2.80 -25.94
C ALA A 8 20.44 3.55 -24.68
N SER A 9 19.12 3.62 -24.53
CA SER A 9 18.36 4.23 -23.43
C SER A 9 18.37 3.36 -22.16
N ALA A 10 18.27 4.02 -21.01
CA ALA A 10 18.36 3.43 -19.68
C ALA A 10 17.02 2.94 -19.08
N ASP A 11 16.04 2.68 -19.94
CA ASP A 11 14.90 1.80 -19.63
C ASP A 11 15.23 0.32 -19.89
N ALA A 12 16.45 0.02 -20.35
CA ALA A 12 16.84 -1.32 -20.76
C ALA A 12 16.64 -2.31 -19.60
N PRO A 13 15.99 -3.47 -19.82
CA PRO A 13 15.90 -4.52 -18.82
C PRO A 13 17.33 -4.85 -18.38
N HIS A 14 17.52 -5.30 -17.13
CA HIS A 14 18.81 -5.87 -16.73
C HIS A 14 19.28 -6.80 -17.86
N PRO A 15 20.55 -6.75 -18.31
CA PRO A 15 20.94 -7.44 -19.54
C PRO A 15 20.63 -8.95 -19.51
N ALA A 16 20.51 -9.50 -18.30
CA ALA A 16 20.08 -10.87 -18.04
C ALA A 16 18.57 -11.10 -17.91
N THR A 17 17.70 -10.08 -17.87
CA THR A 17 16.24 -10.21 -17.71
C THR A 17 15.64 -11.09 -18.80
N ASN A 18 15.98 -10.83 -20.07
CA ASN A 18 15.48 -11.65 -21.17
C ASN A 18 16.00 -13.11 -21.08
N ALA A 19 17.22 -13.30 -20.59
CA ALA A 19 17.77 -14.64 -20.35
C ALA A 19 17.06 -15.35 -19.18
N LEU A 20 16.75 -14.64 -18.09
CA LEU A 20 16.01 -15.16 -16.95
C LEU A 20 14.58 -15.55 -17.36
N ILE A 21 13.91 -14.71 -18.14
CA ILE A 21 12.58 -15.00 -18.70
C ILE A 21 12.63 -16.21 -19.63
N ALA A 22 13.63 -16.30 -20.52
CA ALA A 22 13.77 -17.43 -21.43
C ALA A 22 14.07 -18.74 -20.68
N ALA A 23 14.98 -18.73 -19.70
CA ALA A 23 15.29 -19.87 -18.85
C ALA A 23 14.05 -20.31 -18.05
N SER A 24 13.27 -19.33 -17.55
CA SER A 24 12.03 -19.58 -16.82
C SER A 24 10.95 -20.17 -17.71
N ALA A 25 10.80 -19.69 -18.95
CA ALA A 25 9.88 -20.26 -19.94
C ALA A 25 10.27 -21.70 -20.33
N ALA A 26 11.56 -22.00 -20.35
CA ALA A 26 12.09 -23.34 -20.62
C ALA A 26 12.03 -24.28 -19.40
N GLY A 27 11.78 -23.76 -18.20
CA GLY A 27 11.83 -24.52 -16.95
C GLY A 27 13.25 -24.92 -16.53
N ASP A 28 14.28 -24.22 -17.05
CA ASP A 28 15.68 -24.47 -16.75
C ASP A 28 16.04 -23.88 -15.38
N LEU A 29 15.73 -24.64 -14.33
CA LEU A 29 15.94 -24.24 -12.95
C LEU A 29 17.41 -23.92 -12.65
N GLU A 30 18.35 -24.68 -13.21
CA GLU A 30 19.78 -24.46 -12.98
C GLU A 30 20.20 -23.10 -13.52
N GLN A 31 19.80 -22.79 -14.76
CA GLN A 31 20.09 -21.49 -15.36
C GLN A 31 19.38 -20.35 -14.63
N VAL A 32 18.14 -20.55 -14.18
CA VAL A 32 17.41 -19.55 -13.37
C VAL A 32 18.14 -19.26 -12.07
N LEU A 33 18.54 -20.28 -11.31
CA LEU A 33 19.27 -20.10 -10.04
C LEU A 33 20.62 -19.41 -10.24
N GLN A 34 21.33 -19.74 -11.32
CA GLN A 34 22.59 -19.08 -11.67
C GLN A 34 22.38 -17.59 -11.97
N LEU A 35 21.35 -17.25 -12.74
CA LEU A 35 21.04 -15.87 -13.11
C LEU A 35 20.61 -15.04 -11.90
N LEU A 36 19.78 -15.60 -11.02
CA LEU A 36 19.40 -14.97 -9.75
C LEU A 36 20.63 -14.75 -8.85
N SER A 37 21.48 -15.77 -8.73
CA SER A 37 22.73 -15.70 -7.94
C SER A 37 23.74 -14.70 -8.51
N SER A 38 23.68 -14.40 -9.81
CA SER A 38 24.49 -13.37 -10.46
C SER A 38 23.97 -11.93 -10.25
N GLY A 39 22.89 -11.76 -9.48
CA GLY A 39 22.31 -10.46 -9.15
C GLY A 39 21.19 -10.01 -10.08
N CYS A 40 20.70 -10.86 -11.00
CA CYS A 40 19.53 -10.53 -11.80
C CYS A 40 18.29 -10.46 -10.89
N PRO A 41 17.57 -9.33 -10.84
CA PRO A 41 16.43 -9.20 -9.94
C PRO A 41 15.27 -10.10 -10.38
N ALA A 42 14.71 -10.87 -9.43
CA ALA A 42 13.58 -11.77 -9.67
C ALA A 42 12.29 -11.04 -10.09
N TYR A 43 12.18 -9.75 -9.74
CA TYR A 43 11.06 -8.87 -10.09
C TYR A 43 11.17 -8.22 -11.48
N ALA A 44 12.26 -8.45 -12.22
CA ALA A 44 12.46 -7.82 -13.52
C ALA A 44 11.37 -8.23 -14.54
N GLN A 45 10.97 -7.27 -15.37
CA GLN A 45 9.98 -7.44 -16.43
C GLN A 45 10.60 -7.10 -17.80
N ALA A 46 10.16 -7.81 -18.84
CA ALA A 46 10.57 -7.53 -20.20
C ALA A 46 10.07 -6.16 -20.65
N GLU A 47 10.94 -5.41 -21.33
CA GLU A 47 10.62 -4.10 -21.90
C GLU A 47 9.49 -4.16 -22.94
N ALA A 48 9.33 -5.28 -23.66
CA ALA A 48 8.43 -5.35 -24.81
C ALA A 48 6.94 -5.46 -24.42
N ASP A 49 6.63 -6.24 -23.39
CA ASP A 49 5.25 -6.54 -22.96
C ASP A 49 5.04 -6.45 -21.44
N GLY A 50 6.08 -6.22 -20.64
CA GLY A 50 6.00 -6.23 -19.18
C GLY A 50 6.01 -7.64 -18.58
N ARG A 51 6.32 -8.68 -19.35
CA ARG A 51 6.28 -10.06 -18.84
C ARG A 51 7.42 -10.34 -17.87
N SER A 52 7.13 -10.94 -16.71
CA SER A 52 8.13 -11.34 -15.72
C SER A 52 8.59 -12.79 -15.90
N ALA A 53 9.72 -13.13 -15.27
CA ALA A 53 10.20 -14.52 -15.18
C ALA A 53 9.17 -15.46 -14.52
N LEU A 54 8.46 -14.98 -13.51
CA LEU A 54 7.42 -15.73 -12.82
C LEU A 54 6.22 -16.02 -13.74
N MET A 55 5.79 -15.05 -14.56
CA MET A 55 4.73 -15.24 -15.56
C MET A 55 5.15 -16.26 -16.64
N ALA A 56 6.42 -16.25 -17.04
CA ALA A 56 6.95 -17.21 -18.01
C ALA A 56 7.01 -18.64 -17.45
N ALA A 57 7.51 -18.79 -16.22
CA ALA A 57 7.51 -20.08 -15.53
C ALA A 57 6.08 -20.61 -15.29
N ALA A 58 5.17 -19.70 -14.94
CA ALA A 58 3.79 -20.06 -14.63
C ALA A 58 3.00 -20.53 -15.86
N ALA A 59 3.15 -19.83 -16.99
CA ALA A 59 2.57 -20.27 -18.27
C ALA A 59 3.06 -21.67 -18.70
N GLY A 60 4.30 -22.01 -18.37
CA GLY A 60 4.91 -23.31 -18.70
C GLY A 60 4.60 -24.44 -17.71
N GLY A 61 3.95 -24.15 -16.57
CA GLY A 61 3.70 -25.14 -15.51
C GLY A 61 4.95 -25.53 -14.72
N HIS A 62 6.01 -24.72 -14.74
CA HIS A 62 7.32 -25.09 -14.20
C HIS A 62 7.39 -24.88 -12.68
N GLU A 63 6.76 -25.77 -11.91
CA GLU A 63 6.61 -25.69 -10.45
C GLU A 63 7.92 -25.36 -9.70
N SER A 64 9.01 -26.06 -9.99
CA SER A 64 10.29 -25.86 -9.30
C SER A 64 10.89 -24.48 -9.57
N THR A 65 10.70 -23.98 -10.80
CA THR A 65 11.15 -22.64 -11.21
C THR A 65 10.29 -21.55 -10.57
N VAL A 66 8.96 -21.75 -10.52
CA VAL A 66 8.03 -20.87 -9.80
C VAL A 66 8.44 -20.73 -8.34
N ARG A 67 8.69 -21.86 -7.64
CA ARG A 67 9.14 -21.85 -6.24
C ARG A 67 10.46 -21.10 -6.07
N ALA A 68 11.44 -21.32 -6.96
CA ALA A 68 12.73 -20.63 -6.88
C ALA A 68 12.60 -19.12 -7.08
N LEU A 69 11.77 -18.69 -8.04
CA LEU A 69 11.51 -17.27 -8.29
C LEU A 69 10.78 -16.58 -7.14
N LEU A 70 9.75 -17.22 -6.57
CA LEU A 70 9.06 -16.72 -5.38
C LEU A 70 10.00 -16.65 -4.17
N ALA A 71 10.86 -17.67 -3.98
CA ALA A 71 11.88 -17.66 -2.93
C ALA A 71 12.88 -16.51 -3.09
N ALA A 72 13.21 -16.16 -4.34
CA ALA A 72 14.07 -15.04 -4.69
C ALA A 72 13.36 -13.67 -4.70
N GLY A 73 12.11 -13.59 -4.23
CA GLY A 73 11.36 -12.34 -4.07
C GLY A 73 10.65 -11.86 -5.33
N ALA A 74 10.36 -12.73 -6.30
CA ALA A 74 9.48 -12.38 -7.42
C ALA A 74 8.07 -12.05 -6.89
N PRO A 75 7.51 -10.87 -7.21
CA PRO A 75 6.18 -10.48 -6.75
C PRO A 75 5.10 -11.34 -7.41
N TRP A 76 4.30 -12.03 -6.60
CA TRP A 76 3.18 -12.86 -7.08
C TRP A 76 2.08 -12.03 -7.76
N ASN A 77 1.92 -10.76 -7.34
CA ASN A 77 0.91 -9.82 -7.80
C ASN A 77 1.39 -8.88 -8.93
N ALA A 78 2.60 -9.09 -9.48
CA ALA A 78 3.06 -8.33 -10.63
C ALA A 78 2.19 -8.60 -11.85
N VAL A 79 1.91 -7.58 -12.65
CA VAL A 79 1.13 -7.69 -13.89
C VAL A 79 1.90 -7.16 -15.09
N ASP A 80 1.67 -7.76 -16.25
CA ASP A 80 2.19 -7.27 -17.53
C ASP A 80 1.37 -6.08 -18.05
N ARG A 81 1.69 -5.57 -19.25
CA ARG A 81 0.97 -4.44 -19.85
C ARG A 81 -0.48 -4.73 -20.23
N ARG A 82 -0.89 -6.00 -20.22
CA ARG A 82 -2.28 -6.43 -20.43
C ARG A 82 -3.02 -6.62 -19.11
N GLY A 83 -2.37 -6.41 -17.97
CA GLY A 83 -2.94 -6.65 -16.65
C GLY A 83 -2.91 -8.11 -16.20
N HIS A 84 -2.18 -8.98 -16.92
CA HIS A 84 -2.09 -10.41 -16.57
C HIS A 84 -0.95 -10.66 -15.58
N SER A 85 -1.27 -11.33 -14.47
CA SER A 85 -0.34 -11.84 -13.46
C SER A 85 0.17 -13.24 -13.79
N ALA A 86 1.15 -13.72 -13.05
CA ALA A 86 1.61 -15.11 -13.17
C ALA A 86 0.47 -16.11 -12.94
N GLY A 87 -0.47 -15.80 -12.05
CA GLY A 87 -1.65 -16.62 -11.81
C GLY A 87 -2.61 -16.65 -13.00
N ASN A 88 -2.80 -15.53 -13.72
CA ASN A 88 -3.61 -15.53 -14.94
C ASN A 88 -2.99 -16.42 -16.02
N TYR A 89 -1.66 -16.33 -16.21
CA TYR A 89 -0.96 -17.20 -17.14
C TYR A 89 -1.05 -18.68 -16.77
N ALA A 90 -1.04 -19.02 -15.47
CA ALA A 90 -1.22 -20.39 -15.01
C ALA A 90 -2.66 -20.88 -15.25
N LEU A 91 -3.68 -20.05 -15.00
CA LEU A 91 -5.09 -20.36 -15.26
C LEU A 91 -5.36 -20.56 -16.76
N ASP A 92 -4.92 -19.62 -17.60
CA ASP A 92 -5.07 -19.67 -19.06
C ASP A 92 -4.41 -20.91 -19.66
N ALA A 93 -3.29 -21.35 -19.07
CA ALA A 93 -2.56 -22.55 -19.47
C ALA A 93 -3.01 -23.83 -18.74
N SER A 94 -4.05 -23.76 -17.90
CA SER A 94 -4.58 -24.88 -17.10
C SER A 94 -3.53 -25.57 -16.21
N GLN A 95 -2.59 -24.79 -15.67
CA GLN A 95 -1.49 -25.26 -14.82
C GLN A 95 -1.90 -25.28 -13.35
N GLN A 96 -2.85 -26.16 -12.98
CA GLN A 96 -3.49 -26.14 -11.67
C GLN A 96 -2.50 -26.14 -10.49
N ARG A 97 -1.46 -26.99 -10.54
CA ARG A 97 -0.46 -27.02 -9.47
C ARG A 97 0.29 -25.71 -9.29
N VAL A 98 0.54 -24.97 -10.37
CA VAL A 98 1.15 -23.64 -10.28
C VAL A 98 0.15 -22.61 -9.74
N VAL A 99 -1.12 -22.72 -10.12
CA VAL A 99 -2.19 -21.89 -9.53
C VAL A 99 -2.22 -22.08 -8.02
N ASP A 100 -2.26 -23.33 -7.55
CA ASP A 100 -2.26 -23.65 -6.12
C ASP A 100 -1.04 -23.03 -5.41
N LEU A 101 0.15 -23.15 -6.01
CA LEU A 101 1.37 -22.56 -5.45
C LEU A 101 1.35 -21.04 -5.35
N LEU A 102 0.80 -20.37 -6.36
CA LEU A 102 0.69 -18.93 -6.38
C LEU A 102 -0.40 -18.44 -5.42
N VAL A 103 -1.53 -19.15 -5.32
CA VAL A 103 -2.58 -18.85 -4.34
C VAL A 103 -2.04 -19.00 -2.92
N ASP A 104 -1.36 -20.10 -2.62
CA ASP A 104 -0.74 -20.34 -1.32
C ASP A 104 0.20 -19.21 -0.91
N GLU A 105 1.05 -18.76 -1.84
CA GLU A 105 1.99 -17.68 -1.58
C GLU A 105 1.29 -16.33 -1.40
N ALA A 106 0.31 -16.06 -2.25
CA ALA A 106 -0.46 -14.84 -2.23
C ALA A 106 -1.28 -14.69 -0.95
N VAL A 107 -2.02 -15.74 -0.56
CA VAL A 107 -2.79 -15.79 0.69
C VAL A 107 -1.90 -15.59 1.90
N ARG A 108 -0.73 -16.25 1.94
CA ARG A 108 0.26 -16.03 3.01
C ARG A 108 0.70 -14.56 3.08
N ALA A 109 0.99 -13.94 1.94
CA ALA A 109 1.39 -12.55 1.85
C ALA A 109 0.28 -11.61 2.35
N GLU A 110 -0.95 -11.82 1.91
CA GLU A 110 -2.09 -10.96 2.24
C GLU A 110 -2.51 -11.08 3.71
N LEU A 111 -2.55 -12.28 4.30
CA LEU A 111 -2.84 -12.43 5.74
C LEU A 111 -1.85 -11.66 6.61
N VAL A 112 -0.58 -11.74 6.23
CA VAL A 112 0.52 -11.07 6.90
C VAL A 112 0.46 -9.56 6.75
N LEU A 113 0.26 -9.07 5.52
CA LEU A 113 0.19 -7.64 5.21
C LEU A 113 -1.07 -7.01 5.82
N GLY A 114 -2.22 -7.69 5.72
CA GLY A 114 -3.49 -7.27 6.29
C GLY A 114 -3.41 -7.11 7.82
N ALA A 115 -2.79 -8.07 8.52
CA ALA A 115 -2.57 -7.96 9.97
C ALA A 115 -1.70 -6.74 10.34
N ALA A 116 -0.65 -6.45 9.55
CA ALA A 116 0.18 -5.26 9.75
C ALA A 116 -0.59 -3.96 9.48
N GLU A 117 -1.41 -3.91 8.43
CA GLU A 117 -2.22 -2.75 8.06
C GLU A 117 -3.28 -2.42 9.12
N ARG A 118 -3.98 -3.43 9.66
CA ARG A 118 -4.97 -3.27 10.75
C ARG A 118 -4.43 -2.49 11.95
N ARG A 119 -3.15 -2.67 12.29
CA ARG A 119 -2.50 -1.99 13.43
C ARG A 119 -2.05 -0.55 13.15
N THR A 120 -1.83 -0.20 11.88
CA THR A 120 -1.38 1.16 11.50
C THR A 120 -2.51 2.14 11.25
N LEU A 121 -3.74 1.65 11.04
CA LEU A 121 -4.91 2.45 10.74
C LEU A 121 -5.72 2.75 12.02
N THR A 122 -5.96 4.02 12.34
CA THR A 122 -6.90 4.42 13.41
C THR A 122 -8.07 5.27 12.89
N ALA A 123 -9.28 4.87 13.31
CA ALA A 123 -10.58 5.56 13.36
C ALA A 123 -11.15 6.35 12.14
N LYS A 124 -12.34 5.91 11.71
CA LYS A 124 -13.33 6.48 10.75
C LYS A 124 -12.91 6.56 9.27
N ARG A 125 -12.61 5.40 8.70
CA ARG A 125 -12.21 5.21 7.28
C ARG A 125 -13.27 5.72 6.27
N ASN A 126 -14.56 5.64 6.58
CA ASN A 126 -15.65 6.15 5.73
C ASN A 126 -16.11 7.58 5.99
N ALA A 127 -15.44 8.36 6.85
CA ALA A 127 -15.88 9.71 7.21
C ALA A 127 -16.02 10.67 6.01
N ALA A 128 -15.14 10.53 5.02
CA ALA A 128 -15.19 11.35 3.81
C ALA A 128 -16.47 11.07 3.00
N TYR A 129 -16.80 9.80 2.77
CA TYR A 129 -18.04 9.38 2.10
C TYR A 129 -19.27 9.89 2.86
N LEU A 130 -19.36 9.62 4.17
CA LEU A 130 -20.50 10.01 5.01
C LEU A 130 -20.70 11.53 5.14
N SER A 131 -19.69 12.34 4.81
CA SER A 131 -19.75 13.80 4.86
C SER A 131 -20.16 14.48 3.55
N ARG A 132 -20.20 13.71 2.45
CA ARG A 132 -20.52 14.20 1.11
C ARG A 132 -21.94 13.79 0.73
N GLY A 133 -22.50 14.45 -0.28
CA GLY A 133 -23.83 14.10 -0.76
C GLY A 133 -23.78 12.90 -1.70
N VAL A 134 -24.87 12.14 -1.76
CA VAL A 134 -25.10 11.14 -2.81
C VAL A 134 -26.35 11.49 -3.62
N ARG A 135 -26.34 11.14 -4.90
CA ARG A 135 -27.48 11.37 -5.81
C ARG A 135 -28.01 10.06 -6.35
N TYR A 136 -29.33 9.96 -6.39
CA TYR A 136 -30.03 8.90 -7.11
C TYR A 136 -30.37 9.41 -8.50
N ASP A 137 -29.96 8.65 -9.52
CA ASP A 137 -30.21 8.94 -10.92
C ASP A 137 -30.81 7.70 -11.60
N GLY A 138 -32.13 7.60 -11.53
CA GLY A 138 -32.89 6.43 -11.98
C GLY A 138 -32.44 5.17 -11.24
N GLU A 139 -31.80 4.28 -11.99
CA GLU A 139 -31.38 2.93 -11.59
C GLU A 139 -29.99 2.90 -10.93
N ARG A 140 -29.49 4.07 -10.48
CA ARG A 140 -28.10 4.24 -10.02
C ARG A 140 -28.01 5.14 -8.79
N LEU A 141 -27.15 4.75 -7.84
CA LEU A 141 -26.67 5.58 -6.74
C LEU A 141 -25.24 6.01 -7.03
N ILE A 142 -25.02 7.33 -7.01
CA ILE A 142 -23.76 7.95 -7.42
C ILE A 142 -23.31 8.91 -6.31
N ASP A 143 -22.02 8.90 -5.97
CA ASP A 143 -21.48 9.80 -4.96
C ASP A 143 -21.17 11.20 -5.51
N ALA A 144 -20.67 12.08 -4.64
CA ALA A 144 -20.34 13.46 -4.99
C ALA A 144 -19.18 13.58 -6.01
N ASP A 145 -18.40 12.52 -6.21
CA ASP A 145 -17.27 12.48 -7.15
C ASP A 145 -17.64 11.80 -8.48
N ASP A 146 -18.94 11.61 -8.72
CA ASP A 146 -19.51 10.88 -9.86
C ASP A 146 -19.04 9.41 -9.96
N ASP A 147 -18.61 8.80 -8.85
CA ASP A 147 -18.34 7.37 -8.78
C ASP A 147 -19.64 6.59 -8.51
N ALA A 148 -19.79 5.42 -9.14
CA ALA A 148 -20.93 4.56 -8.89
C ALA A 148 -20.79 3.88 -7.52
N VAL A 149 -21.81 4.07 -6.68
CA VAL A 149 -21.92 3.45 -5.36
C VAL A 149 -22.62 2.09 -5.48
N MET A 150 -23.77 2.06 -6.17
CA MET A 150 -24.57 0.85 -6.39
C MET A 150 -25.45 1.04 -7.63
N MET A 151 -25.74 -0.03 -8.38
CA MET A 151 -26.57 0.04 -9.60
C MET A 151 -27.51 -1.16 -9.76
N GLU A 152 -28.57 -0.99 -10.55
CA GLU A 152 -29.64 -1.99 -10.69
C GLU A 152 -29.23 -3.32 -11.33
N TRP A 153 -28.15 -3.37 -12.14
CA TRP A 153 -27.68 -4.62 -12.73
C TRP A 153 -27.33 -5.69 -11.68
N GLU A 154 -27.08 -5.29 -10.42
CA GLU A 154 -26.85 -6.17 -9.28
C GLU A 154 -28.11 -6.94 -8.83
N ALA A 155 -29.31 -6.54 -9.29
CA ALA A 155 -30.57 -7.10 -8.80
C ALA A 155 -30.65 -8.64 -8.82
N PRO A 156 -30.21 -9.37 -9.88
CA PRO A 156 -30.20 -10.83 -9.87
C PRO A 156 -29.29 -11.43 -8.79
N LEU A 157 -28.16 -10.77 -8.49
CA LEU A 157 -27.25 -11.17 -7.42
C LEU A 157 -27.91 -10.99 -6.06
N MET A 158 -28.53 -9.83 -5.84
CA MET A 158 -29.21 -9.50 -4.59
C MET A 158 -30.42 -10.38 -4.31
N GLU A 159 -31.13 -10.84 -5.35
CA GLU A 159 -32.16 -11.86 -5.22
C GLU A 159 -31.59 -13.18 -4.70
N THR A 160 -30.46 -13.62 -5.26
CA THR A 160 -29.82 -14.88 -4.88
C THR A 160 -29.25 -14.83 -3.46
N HIS A 161 -28.66 -13.70 -3.07
CA HIS A 161 -28.30 -13.40 -1.68
C HIS A 161 -29.50 -13.51 -0.75
N ALA A 162 -30.59 -12.82 -1.08
CA ALA A 162 -31.80 -12.81 -0.27
C ALA A 162 -32.43 -14.21 -0.12
N ASP A 163 -32.38 -15.07 -1.16
CA ASP A 163 -32.83 -16.47 -1.08
C ASP A 163 -32.07 -17.25 -0.01
N ARG A 164 -30.74 -17.11 0.03
CA ARG A 164 -29.89 -17.79 1.02
C ARG A 164 -30.12 -17.26 2.43
N LEU A 165 -30.12 -15.93 2.59
CA LEU A 165 -30.30 -15.27 3.87
C LEU A 165 -31.67 -15.58 4.50
N CYS A 166 -32.71 -15.69 3.68
CA CYS A 166 -34.07 -15.93 4.16
C CYS A 166 -34.47 -17.40 4.22
N ALA A 167 -33.59 -18.34 3.84
CA ALA A 167 -33.93 -19.76 3.76
C ALA A 167 -34.48 -20.34 5.07
N ALA A 168 -33.97 -19.86 6.21
CA ALA A 168 -34.43 -20.26 7.55
C ALA A 168 -35.69 -19.51 8.04
N GLY A 169 -36.14 -18.46 7.33
CA GLY A 169 -37.28 -17.61 7.72
C GLY A 169 -37.06 -16.82 9.03
N GLY A 170 -35.79 -16.62 9.41
CA GLY A 170 -35.38 -16.09 10.71
C GLY A 170 -35.30 -14.56 10.81
N ASP A 171 -34.49 -14.07 11.75
CA ASP A 171 -34.15 -12.65 11.87
C ASP A 171 -32.96 -12.33 10.95
N VAL A 172 -33.14 -11.40 10.02
CA VAL A 172 -32.12 -11.01 9.05
C VAL A 172 -31.60 -9.61 9.38
N LEU A 173 -30.27 -9.44 9.34
CA LEU A 173 -29.60 -8.14 9.39
C LEU A 173 -29.04 -7.81 8.01
N ASN A 174 -29.24 -6.58 7.55
CA ASN A 174 -28.45 -5.97 6.48
C ASN A 174 -27.64 -4.78 7.02
N VAL A 175 -26.39 -4.65 6.57
CA VAL A 175 -25.50 -3.53 6.86
C VAL A 175 -25.10 -2.86 5.55
N GLY A 176 -25.65 -1.67 5.31
CA GLY A 176 -25.58 -0.94 4.05
C GLY A 176 -26.85 -1.11 3.23
N PHE A 177 -27.67 -0.06 3.15
CA PHE A 177 -28.93 -0.06 2.39
C PHE A 177 -28.71 0.30 0.92
N GLY A 178 -27.90 1.33 0.65
CA GLY A 178 -27.59 1.78 -0.72
C GLY A 178 -28.85 2.12 -1.55
N MET A 179 -29.15 1.32 -2.56
CA MET A 179 -30.38 1.44 -3.35
C MET A 179 -31.60 0.68 -2.77
N GLY A 180 -31.40 -0.15 -1.75
CA GLY A 180 -32.44 -0.99 -1.14
C GLY A 180 -32.82 -2.21 -1.98
N ILE A 181 -31.95 -2.63 -2.92
CA ILE A 181 -32.20 -3.76 -3.82
C ILE A 181 -32.30 -5.06 -3.02
N VAL A 182 -31.28 -5.37 -2.20
CA VAL A 182 -31.26 -6.55 -1.34
C VAL A 182 -32.35 -6.50 -0.28
N ASP A 183 -32.59 -5.34 0.33
CA ASP A 183 -33.65 -5.17 1.35
C ASP A 183 -35.05 -5.41 0.77
N SER A 184 -35.28 -4.97 -0.47
CA SER A 184 -36.52 -5.24 -1.17
C SER A 184 -36.69 -6.73 -1.45
N ALA A 185 -35.61 -7.43 -1.82
CA ALA A 185 -35.58 -8.87 -2.03
C ALA A 185 -35.82 -9.65 -0.72
N ILE A 186 -35.17 -9.25 0.38
CA ILE A 186 -35.37 -9.82 1.71
C ILE A 186 -36.81 -9.61 2.18
N ALA A 187 -37.35 -8.39 2.06
CA ALA A 187 -38.71 -8.07 2.47
C ALA A 187 -39.77 -8.90 1.71
N ARG A 188 -39.54 -9.25 0.43
CA ARG A 188 -40.43 -10.12 -0.35
C ARG A 188 -40.46 -11.56 0.17
N ARG A 189 -39.37 -12.04 0.75
CA ARG A 189 -39.24 -13.39 1.33
C ARG A 189 -39.82 -13.50 2.73
N ALA A 190 -40.23 -12.36 3.31
CA ALA A 190 -40.93 -12.26 4.59
C ALA A 190 -40.23 -13.02 5.73
N PRO A 191 -38.97 -12.68 6.06
CA PRO A 191 -38.31 -13.19 7.27
C PRO A 191 -39.08 -12.77 8.53
N ARG A 192 -38.79 -13.42 9.67
CA ARG A 192 -39.40 -13.08 10.97
C ARG A 192 -39.20 -11.61 11.33
N SER A 193 -38.00 -11.10 11.09
CA SER A 193 -37.69 -9.67 11.21
C SER A 193 -36.57 -9.29 10.24
N HIS A 194 -36.56 -8.04 9.80
CA HIS A 194 -35.52 -7.47 8.96
C HIS A 194 -34.94 -6.21 9.61
N THR A 195 -33.68 -6.26 10.03
CA THR A 195 -32.97 -5.11 10.60
C THR A 195 -32.01 -4.54 9.56
N ILE A 196 -32.00 -3.21 9.41
CA ILE A 196 -31.14 -2.52 8.43
C ILE A 196 -30.31 -1.48 9.18
N ILE A 197 -28.99 -1.51 9.01
CA ILE A 197 -28.08 -0.46 9.48
C ILE A 197 -27.67 0.37 8.27
N GLU A 198 -27.92 1.68 8.32
CA GLU A 198 -27.53 2.63 7.27
C GLU A 198 -26.82 3.84 7.87
N ALA A 199 -25.64 4.15 7.35
CA ALA A 199 -24.76 5.18 7.89
C ALA A 199 -24.86 6.51 7.15
N HIS A 200 -25.20 6.50 5.86
CA HIS A 200 -25.21 7.68 5.01
C HIS A 200 -26.51 8.50 5.19
N PRO A 201 -26.40 9.80 5.54
CA PRO A 201 -27.56 10.62 5.89
C PRO A 201 -28.56 10.78 4.73
N ASP A 202 -28.10 10.97 3.49
CA ASP A 202 -29.00 11.11 2.33
C ASP A 202 -29.75 9.80 1.98
N VAL A 203 -29.08 8.65 2.15
CA VAL A 203 -29.69 7.33 1.94
C VAL A 203 -30.74 7.11 3.01
N TYR A 204 -30.43 7.38 4.28
CA TYR A 204 -31.40 7.31 5.37
C TYR A 204 -32.60 8.25 5.16
N ALA A 205 -32.37 9.49 4.74
CA ALA A 205 -33.45 10.44 4.42
C ALA A 205 -34.32 9.96 3.25
N ARG A 206 -33.77 9.20 2.29
CA ARG A 206 -34.55 8.50 1.27
C ARG A 206 -35.37 7.36 1.88
N MET A 207 -34.79 6.53 2.73
CA MET A 207 -35.49 5.44 3.42
C MET A 207 -36.71 5.94 4.19
N GLU A 208 -36.59 7.07 4.89
CA GLU A 208 -37.71 7.72 5.58
C GLU A 208 -38.82 8.14 4.62
N ARG A 209 -38.47 8.80 3.50
CA ARG A 209 -39.43 9.23 2.47
C ARG A 209 -40.16 8.07 1.80
N GLU A 210 -39.48 6.94 1.62
CA GLU A 210 -40.04 5.73 1.04
C GLU A 210 -40.77 4.84 2.06
N GLY A 211 -40.77 5.24 3.34
CA GLY A 211 -41.53 4.59 4.40
C GLY A 211 -40.86 3.35 5.00
N TRP A 212 -39.58 3.08 4.71
CA TRP A 212 -38.83 1.94 5.25
C TRP A 212 -38.78 1.94 6.77
N THR A 213 -38.64 3.11 7.39
CA THR A 213 -38.60 3.28 8.86
C THR A 213 -39.93 2.97 9.55
N SER A 214 -41.02 2.89 8.79
CA SER A 214 -42.37 2.60 9.29
C SER A 214 -42.93 1.25 8.83
N ARG A 215 -42.15 0.49 8.06
CA ARG A 215 -42.61 -0.75 7.42
C ARG A 215 -42.75 -1.88 8.45
N PRO A 216 -43.89 -2.61 8.48
CA PRO A 216 -44.08 -3.70 9.42
C PRO A 216 -42.99 -4.78 9.29
N GLY A 217 -42.44 -5.22 10.42
CA GLY A 217 -41.38 -6.24 10.45
C GLY A 217 -39.97 -5.73 10.09
N VAL A 218 -39.83 -4.44 9.74
CA VAL A 218 -38.54 -3.81 9.44
C VAL A 218 -38.11 -2.88 10.57
N ARG A 219 -36.84 -2.97 10.98
CA ARG A 219 -36.20 -2.06 11.94
C ARG A 219 -35.00 -1.39 11.28
N VAL A 220 -35.10 -0.09 11.02
CA VAL A 220 -33.98 0.70 10.48
C VAL A 220 -33.23 1.39 11.62
N LEU A 221 -31.90 1.26 11.62
CA LEU A 221 -30.99 1.88 12.57
C LEU A 221 -30.05 2.83 11.82
N PHE A 222 -30.13 4.12 12.15
CA PHE A 222 -29.25 5.12 11.57
C PHE A 222 -27.92 5.16 12.32
N GLY A 223 -26.82 5.12 11.57
CA GLY A 223 -25.47 5.22 12.09
C GLY A 223 -24.55 4.15 11.52
N ARG A 224 -23.28 4.27 11.86
CA ARG A 224 -22.27 3.29 11.48
C ARG A 224 -22.48 1.98 12.22
N TRP A 225 -22.19 0.85 11.59
CA TRP A 225 -22.31 -0.45 12.25
C TRP A 225 -21.41 -0.55 13.49
N GLN A 226 -20.24 0.08 13.48
CA GLN A 226 -19.32 0.12 14.64
C GLN A 226 -19.96 0.85 15.85
N GLU A 227 -20.90 1.76 15.60
CA GLU A 227 -21.59 2.54 16.65
C GLU A 227 -22.90 1.85 17.08
N VAL A 228 -23.49 1.04 16.19
CA VAL A 228 -24.81 0.43 16.37
C VAL A 228 -24.73 -1.00 16.91
N LEU A 229 -23.83 -1.84 16.40
CA LEU A 229 -23.69 -3.24 16.79
C LEU A 229 -23.38 -3.47 18.28
N PRO A 230 -22.58 -2.62 18.97
CA PRO A 230 -22.32 -2.80 20.40
C PRO A 230 -23.57 -2.80 21.29
N ALA A 231 -24.70 -2.26 20.80
CA ALA A 231 -25.97 -2.24 21.53
C ALA A 231 -26.76 -3.57 21.49
N PHE A 232 -26.35 -4.54 20.66
CA PHE A 232 -26.99 -5.85 20.59
C PHE A 232 -26.39 -6.81 21.61
N GLU A 233 -27.22 -7.42 22.46
CA GLU A 233 -26.76 -8.36 23.49
C GLU A 233 -26.87 -9.81 22.99
N GLY A 234 -25.73 -10.38 22.54
CA GLY A 234 -25.62 -11.77 22.11
C GLY A 234 -26.20 -12.08 20.72
N PRO A 235 -26.29 -13.37 20.34
CA PRO A 235 -26.73 -13.78 19.00
C PRO A 235 -28.18 -13.40 18.72
N CYS A 236 -28.36 -12.41 17.83
CA CYS A 236 -29.66 -11.80 17.49
C CYS A 236 -30.17 -12.20 16.10
N PHE A 237 -29.30 -12.68 15.23
CA PHE A 237 -29.62 -12.86 13.81
C PHE A 237 -29.44 -14.30 13.36
N ASP A 238 -30.36 -14.77 12.53
CA ASP A 238 -30.26 -16.03 11.82
C ASP A 238 -29.52 -15.85 10.49
N ALA A 239 -29.51 -14.62 9.93
CA ALA A 239 -28.69 -14.29 8.78
C ALA A 239 -28.20 -12.83 8.80
N VAL A 240 -27.03 -12.58 8.21
CA VAL A 240 -26.40 -11.25 8.09
C VAL A 240 -25.93 -11.03 6.65
N PHE A 241 -26.28 -9.88 6.08
CA PHE A 241 -25.76 -9.37 4.82
C PHE A 241 -24.91 -8.11 5.06
N TYR A 242 -23.78 -8.01 4.38
CA TYR A 242 -22.86 -6.88 4.47
C TYR A 242 -22.55 -6.31 3.07
N ASP A 243 -22.86 -5.04 2.86
CA ASP A 243 -22.71 -4.34 1.58
C ASP A 243 -22.50 -2.84 1.81
N THR A 244 -21.35 -2.50 2.38
CA THR A 244 -21.00 -1.11 2.71
C THR A 244 -20.16 -0.47 1.60
N TYR A 245 -20.31 0.85 1.43
CA TYR A 245 -19.51 1.64 0.50
C TYR A 245 -18.60 2.63 1.24
N GLY A 246 -17.42 2.87 0.68
CA GLY A 246 -16.41 3.77 1.26
C GLY A 246 -15.72 3.20 2.50
N GLU A 247 -15.83 1.89 2.72
CA GLU A 247 -15.09 1.12 3.73
C GLU A 247 -13.91 0.37 3.06
N HIS A 248 -12.85 0.12 3.82
CA HIS A 248 -11.64 -0.59 3.36
C HIS A 248 -11.73 -2.08 3.75
N ASP A 249 -10.96 -2.95 3.11
CA ASP A 249 -10.79 -4.37 3.49
C ASP A 249 -10.60 -4.59 5.00
N ALA A 250 -9.87 -3.70 5.70
CA ALA A 250 -9.72 -3.76 7.15
C ALA A 250 -11.03 -3.54 7.93
N ASP A 251 -11.98 -2.72 7.42
CA ASP A 251 -13.30 -2.56 8.03
C ASP A 251 -14.15 -3.84 7.89
N MET A 252 -14.01 -4.56 6.77
CA MET A 252 -14.68 -5.85 6.58
C MET A 252 -14.14 -6.90 7.56
N ALA A 253 -12.82 -6.93 7.78
CA ALA A 253 -12.21 -7.77 8.81
C ALA A 253 -12.70 -7.41 10.22
N ASP A 254 -12.72 -6.11 10.56
CA ASP A 254 -13.27 -5.62 11.84
C ASP A 254 -14.75 -6.03 12.01
N PHE A 255 -15.52 -6.07 10.91
CA PHE A 255 -16.91 -6.54 10.92
C PHE A 255 -17.02 -8.06 11.08
N HIS A 256 -16.14 -8.84 10.45
CA HIS A 256 -16.10 -10.30 10.61
C HIS A 256 -15.91 -10.71 12.08
N ASP A 257 -15.07 -9.99 12.83
CA ASP A 257 -14.84 -10.22 14.26
C ASP A 257 -16.12 -10.06 15.12
N GLU A 258 -17.09 -9.27 14.67
CA GLU A 258 -18.38 -9.10 15.34
C GLU A 258 -19.37 -10.24 15.03
N LEU A 259 -19.18 -10.98 13.93
CA LEU A 259 -20.13 -11.99 13.45
C LEU A 259 -20.41 -13.10 14.49
N PRO A 260 -19.41 -13.74 15.15
CA PRO A 260 -19.68 -14.77 16.15
C PRO A 260 -20.51 -14.28 17.34
N ARG A 261 -20.49 -12.97 17.61
CA ARG A 261 -21.24 -12.36 18.71
C ARG A 261 -22.70 -12.12 18.34
N ILE A 262 -22.98 -11.73 17.10
CA ILE A 262 -24.32 -11.30 16.65
C ILE A 262 -25.09 -12.37 15.89
N LEU A 263 -24.41 -13.36 15.29
CA LEU A 263 -25.00 -14.42 14.49
C LEU A 263 -25.26 -15.67 15.34
N ARG A 264 -26.45 -16.27 15.18
CA ARG A 264 -26.78 -17.55 15.83
C ARG A 264 -26.00 -18.69 15.19
N ARG A 265 -25.77 -19.75 15.95
CA ARG A 265 -25.18 -20.99 15.42
C ARG A 265 -26.06 -21.58 14.32
N GLY A 266 -25.41 -22.01 13.24
CA GLY A 266 -26.07 -22.39 11.98
C GLY A 266 -26.59 -21.21 11.17
N GLY A 267 -26.33 -19.98 11.60
CA GLY A 267 -26.73 -18.77 10.89
C GLY A 267 -25.87 -18.53 9.65
N VAL A 268 -26.44 -17.80 8.70
CA VAL A 268 -25.85 -17.55 7.38
C VAL A 268 -25.27 -16.14 7.31
N TYR A 269 -24.04 -16.01 6.86
CA TYR A 269 -23.41 -14.76 6.50
C TYR A 269 -23.16 -14.72 4.99
N SER A 270 -23.44 -13.57 4.38
CA SER A 270 -23.08 -13.27 3.00
C SER A 270 -22.80 -11.77 2.84
N PHE A 271 -22.17 -11.40 1.73
CA PHE A 271 -21.76 -10.02 1.47
C PHE A 271 -21.65 -9.73 -0.03
N PHE A 272 -21.68 -8.45 -0.41
CA PHE A 272 -21.34 -8.07 -1.78
C PHE A 272 -19.83 -8.26 -2.02
N ASN A 273 -19.48 -9.24 -2.84
CA ASN A 273 -18.10 -9.61 -3.12
C ASN A 273 -17.53 -8.79 -4.29
N GLY A 274 -17.23 -7.53 -3.99
CA GLY A 274 -16.54 -6.61 -4.89
C GLY A 274 -15.01 -6.72 -4.87
N LEU A 275 -14.43 -7.79 -4.29
CA LEU A 275 -12.99 -7.93 -4.08
C LEU A 275 -12.26 -8.19 -5.40
N CYS A 276 -11.22 -7.40 -5.69
CA CYS A 276 -10.35 -7.50 -6.87
C CYS A 276 -11.08 -7.80 -8.21
N PRO A 277 -12.12 -7.04 -8.59
CA PRO A 277 -13.08 -7.44 -9.63
C PRO A 277 -12.54 -7.33 -11.06
N PHE A 278 -11.27 -6.95 -11.22
CA PHE A 278 -10.57 -6.75 -12.48
C PHE A 278 -9.57 -7.88 -12.79
N ASN A 279 -9.36 -8.83 -11.87
CA ASN A 279 -8.44 -9.94 -12.09
C ASN A 279 -8.93 -11.20 -11.36
N VAL A 280 -9.33 -12.21 -12.15
CA VAL A 280 -9.88 -13.47 -11.62
C VAL A 280 -8.96 -14.20 -10.65
N PHE A 281 -7.63 -14.16 -10.88
CA PHE A 281 -6.68 -14.79 -9.98
C PHE A 281 -6.62 -14.04 -8.64
N PHE A 282 -6.56 -12.70 -8.67
CA PHE A 282 -6.56 -11.89 -7.45
C PHE A 282 -7.88 -12.00 -6.69
N GLN A 283 -9.01 -12.08 -7.39
CA GLN A 283 -10.31 -12.35 -6.78
C GLN A 283 -10.33 -13.72 -6.09
N GLY A 284 -9.75 -14.75 -6.72
CA GLY A 284 -9.58 -16.07 -6.10
C GLY A 284 -8.73 -16.02 -4.83
N VAL A 285 -7.61 -15.30 -4.86
CA VAL A 285 -6.77 -15.06 -3.67
C VAL A 285 -7.57 -14.36 -2.56
N ALA A 286 -8.28 -13.28 -2.88
CA ALA A 286 -9.08 -12.53 -1.91
C ALA A 286 -10.18 -13.41 -1.28
N CYS A 287 -10.86 -14.24 -2.08
CA CYS A 287 -11.85 -15.20 -1.58
C CYS A 287 -11.19 -16.23 -0.63
N ALA A 288 -10.01 -16.73 -0.97
CA ALA A 288 -9.27 -17.68 -0.12
C ALA A 288 -8.82 -17.04 1.21
N VAL A 289 -8.38 -15.78 1.21
CA VAL A 289 -8.06 -15.03 2.43
C VAL A 289 -9.30 -14.92 3.32
N VAL A 290 -10.42 -14.44 2.77
CA VAL A 290 -11.68 -14.30 3.52
C VAL A 290 -12.18 -15.65 4.05
N GLN A 291 -12.05 -16.71 3.26
CA GLN A 291 -12.42 -18.07 3.67
C GLN A 291 -11.65 -18.50 4.93
N LEU A 292 -10.34 -18.27 4.97
CA LEU A 292 -9.49 -18.64 6.11
C LEU A 292 -9.77 -17.79 7.34
N GLU A 293 -9.95 -16.48 7.17
CA GLU A 293 -10.30 -15.57 8.28
C GLU A 293 -11.62 -16.00 8.92
N LEU A 294 -12.66 -16.21 8.11
CA LEU A 294 -13.96 -16.69 8.58
C LEU A 294 -13.86 -18.11 9.18
N GLN A 295 -13.00 -18.98 8.65
CA GLN A 295 -12.80 -20.32 9.20
C GLN A 295 -12.26 -20.28 10.63
N ALA A 296 -11.33 -19.39 10.97
CA ALA A 296 -10.89 -19.26 12.37
C ALA A 296 -11.98 -18.72 13.30
N LEU A 297 -12.96 -18.01 12.75
CA LEU A 297 -14.16 -17.57 13.47
C LEU A 297 -15.24 -18.66 13.56
N GLY A 298 -14.96 -19.86 13.02
CA GLY A 298 -15.83 -21.03 13.08
C GLY A 298 -16.84 -21.13 11.94
N PHE A 299 -16.60 -20.46 10.81
CA PHE A 299 -17.44 -20.56 9.63
C PHE A 299 -16.96 -21.64 8.65
N THR A 300 -17.89 -22.30 7.99
CA THR A 300 -17.66 -22.94 6.69
C THR A 300 -18.12 -21.99 5.60
N SER A 301 -17.22 -21.65 4.67
CA SER A 301 -17.47 -20.66 3.62
C SER A 301 -17.27 -21.26 2.23
N THR A 302 -18.16 -20.90 1.32
CA THR A 302 -18.14 -21.30 -0.10
C THR A 302 -18.34 -20.07 -0.98
N PHE A 303 -17.76 -20.09 -2.18
CA PHE A 303 -17.87 -19.02 -3.16
C PHE A 303 -18.34 -19.61 -4.49
N GLU A 304 -19.62 -19.43 -4.81
CA GLU A 304 -20.20 -19.98 -6.03
C GLU A 304 -20.01 -19.02 -7.20
N ALA A 305 -19.39 -19.48 -8.29
CA ALA A 305 -19.26 -18.70 -9.50
C ALA A 305 -20.62 -18.53 -10.19
N MET A 306 -21.07 -17.28 -10.33
CA MET A 306 -22.30 -16.90 -11.00
C MET A 306 -22.00 -16.03 -12.22
N PRO A 307 -22.53 -16.35 -13.41
CA PRO A 307 -22.40 -15.46 -14.55
C PRO A 307 -23.17 -14.16 -14.29
N VAL A 308 -22.55 -13.03 -14.60
CA VAL A 308 -23.15 -11.70 -14.49
C VAL A 308 -22.99 -10.93 -15.78
N HIS A 309 -24.02 -10.18 -16.14
CA HIS A 309 -23.97 -9.27 -17.26
C HIS A 309 -23.80 -7.85 -16.73
N VAL A 310 -22.55 -7.41 -16.63
CA VAL A 310 -22.23 -6.01 -16.32
C VAL A 310 -22.34 -5.21 -17.62
N PRO A 311 -23.06 -4.10 -17.65
CA PRO A 311 -23.17 -3.29 -18.86
C PRO A 311 -21.79 -2.80 -19.35
N ASP A 312 -21.59 -2.78 -20.66
CA ASP A 312 -20.33 -2.37 -21.29
C ASP A 312 -20.00 -0.89 -21.05
N GLU A 313 -18.75 -0.46 -21.23
CA GLU A 313 -18.33 0.95 -21.04
C GLU A 313 -19.00 1.94 -22.00
N HIS A 314 -19.59 1.45 -23.08
CA HIS A 314 -20.37 2.22 -24.03
C HIS A 314 -21.89 2.18 -23.76
N ASP A 315 -22.30 1.47 -22.71
CA ASP A 315 -23.70 1.43 -22.28
C ASP A 315 -24.09 2.77 -21.64
N GLU A 316 -25.31 3.25 -21.94
CA GLU A 316 -25.86 4.47 -21.37
C GLU A 316 -25.91 4.40 -19.82
N GLN A 317 -25.99 3.20 -19.24
CA GLN A 317 -25.95 2.98 -17.79
C GLN A 317 -24.63 3.39 -17.14
N TRP A 318 -23.51 3.45 -17.89
CA TRP A 318 -22.23 3.98 -17.38
C TRP A 318 -21.95 5.41 -17.85
N ALA A 319 -22.83 6.02 -18.65
CA ALA A 319 -22.67 7.39 -19.08
C ALA A 319 -22.67 8.33 -17.87
N GLN A 320 -21.68 9.24 -17.83
CA GLN A 320 -21.45 10.22 -16.74
C GLN A 320 -21.02 9.61 -15.40
N ILE A 321 -20.63 8.33 -15.39
CA ILE A 321 -19.99 7.69 -14.23
C ILE A 321 -18.47 7.74 -14.44
N ARG A 322 -17.76 8.28 -13.45
CA ARG A 322 -16.31 8.49 -13.50
C ARG A 322 -15.52 7.19 -13.38
N ARG A 323 -16.01 6.24 -12.56
CA ARG A 323 -15.34 4.95 -12.28
C ARG A 323 -16.36 3.83 -12.08
N LYS A 324 -16.12 2.68 -12.72
CA LYS A 324 -16.83 1.43 -12.42
C LYS A 324 -16.22 0.74 -11.20
N TYR A 325 -17.04 0.09 -10.39
CA TYR A 325 -16.60 -0.73 -9.24
C TYR A 325 -16.54 -2.22 -9.56
N TYR A 326 -17.09 -2.66 -10.71
CA TYR A 326 -17.10 -4.07 -11.10
C TYR A 326 -16.84 -4.25 -12.60
N PHE A 327 -16.04 -5.25 -12.96
CA PHE A 327 -15.56 -5.45 -14.34
C PHE A 327 -15.59 -6.92 -14.80
N SER A 328 -15.82 -7.87 -13.89
CA SER A 328 -15.84 -9.30 -14.20
C SER A 328 -17.18 -9.73 -14.79
N ASP A 329 -17.16 -10.75 -15.65
CA ASP A 329 -18.35 -11.45 -16.16
C ASP A 329 -18.84 -12.56 -15.21
N THR A 330 -18.09 -12.77 -14.12
CA THR A 330 -18.34 -13.80 -13.13
C THR A 330 -18.29 -13.18 -11.74
N TYR A 331 -19.37 -13.37 -10.97
CA TYR A 331 -19.49 -12.97 -9.57
C TYR A 331 -19.39 -14.20 -8.67
N TYR A 332 -18.50 -14.15 -7.70
CA TYR A 332 -18.30 -15.24 -6.74
C TYR A 332 -19.17 -14.99 -5.51
N LEU A 333 -20.32 -15.64 -5.46
CA LEU A 333 -21.34 -15.48 -4.43
C LEU A 333 -20.91 -16.13 -3.11
N PRO A 334 -20.61 -15.35 -2.05
CA PRO A 334 -20.22 -15.91 -0.76
C PRO A 334 -21.42 -16.54 -0.06
N HIS A 335 -21.19 -17.71 0.54
CA HIS A 335 -22.13 -18.35 1.46
C HIS A 335 -21.35 -18.96 2.62
N CYS A 336 -21.48 -18.32 3.77
CA CYS A 336 -20.73 -18.62 4.97
C CYS A 336 -21.69 -19.05 6.08
N VAL A 337 -21.45 -20.18 6.74
CA VAL A 337 -22.31 -20.72 7.79
C VAL A 337 -21.51 -20.87 9.07
N LEU A 338 -22.00 -20.32 10.18
CA LEU A 338 -21.33 -20.44 11.48
C LEU A 338 -21.60 -21.82 12.10
N ASP A 339 -20.59 -22.69 12.11
CA ASP A 339 -20.74 -24.09 12.51
C ASP A 339 -20.89 -24.30 14.02
N GLY A 340 -21.69 -25.31 14.38
CA GLY A 340 -22.03 -25.65 15.77
C GLY A 340 -21.02 -26.51 16.53
N GLY A 341 -19.98 -27.07 15.89
CA GLY A 341 -18.90 -27.81 16.57
C GLY A 341 -18.16 -28.87 15.73
N ASN A 342 -16.82 -28.90 15.92
CA ASN A 342 -15.76 -29.78 15.41
C ASN A 342 -15.45 -29.76 13.90
N ALA A 343 -14.54 -28.84 13.53
CA ALA A 343 -13.83 -28.82 12.24
C ALA A 343 -13.19 -30.17 11.87
N GLU A 344 -12.84 -31.01 12.85
CA GLU A 344 -12.32 -32.37 12.63
C GLU A 344 -13.32 -33.31 11.94
N LYS A 345 -14.64 -33.13 12.16
CA LYS A 345 -15.66 -34.02 11.57
C LYS A 345 -16.05 -33.58 10.15
N ALA A 346 -16.03 -32.28 9.87
CA ALA A 346 -16.24 -31.76 8.52
C ALA A 346 -15.09 -32.16 7.58
N ALA A 347 -13.86 -32.25 8.08
CA ALA A 347 -12.72 -32.76 7.33
C ALA A 347 -12.82 -34.26 7.02
N ASP A 348 -13.38 -35.06 7.95
CA ASP A 348 -13.61 -36.49 7.74
C ASP A 348 -14.79 -36.75 6.77
N ASP A 349 -15.88 -35.98 6.87
CA ASP A 349 -17.05 -36.13 5.98
C ASP A 349 -16.74 -35.63 4.55
N ALA A 350 -15.90 -34.59 4.38
CA ALA A 350 -15.43 -34.11 3.08
C ALA A 350 -14.45 -35.07 2.38
N ALA A 351 -13.84 -36.00 3.11
CA ALA A 351 -12.98 -37.04 2.54
C ALA A 351 -13.77 -38.24 1.97
N GLU A 352 -15.07 -38.37 2.29
CA GLU A 352 -15.92 -39.48 1.83
C GLU A 352 -16.82 -39.12 0.62
N GLU A 353 -17.11 -37.85 0.35
CA GLU A 353 -17.89 -37.42 -0.82
C GLU A 353 -16.98 -36.93 -1.96
N GLY A 354 -16.74 -37.82 -2.94
CA GLY A 354 -15.88 -37.57 -4.11
C GLY A 354 -16.48 -36.66 -5.19
N ASP A 355 -16.85 -35.43 -4.83
CA ASP A 355 -17.10 -34.34 -5.77
C ASP A 355 -15.95 -33.30 -5.69
N ASP A 356 -15.72 -32.56 -6.78
CA ASP A 356 -14.66 -31.55 -6.99
C ASP A 356 -14.64 -30.42 -5.93
N VAL A 357 -14.23 -30.74 -4.70
CA VAL A 357 -13.87 -29.76 -3.68
C VAL A 357 -12.47 -29.24 -4.04
N PRO A 358 -12.29 -27.92 -4.28
CA PRO A 358 -10.95 -27.37 -4.47
C PRO A 358 -10.08 -27.74 -3.25
N PRO A 359 -8.83 -28.18 -3.47
CA PRO A 359 -8.05 -28.84 -2.44
C PRO A 359 -7.93 -27.95 -1.21
N ALA A 360 -8.16 -28.53 -0.03
CA ALA A 360 -7.84 -27.89 1.24
C ALA A 360 -6.40 -27.36 1.17
N VAL A 361 -6.24 -26.05 1.36
CA VAL A 361 -4.93 -25.39 1.30
C VAL A 361 -4.06 -25.91 2.43
N HIS A 362 -3.03 -26.68 2.08
CA HIS A 362 -2.07 -27.27 3.01
C HIS A 362 -0.83 -26.37 3.13
N PHE A 363 -0.71 -25.64 4.25
CA PHE A 363 0.27 -24.55 4.45
C PHE A 363 1.67 -25.06 4.80
N ALA A 364 2.45 -25.49 3.81
CA ALA A 364 3.71 -26.18 4.10
C ALA A 364 4.85 -25.32 4.68
N ASN A 365 4.99 -23.99 4.43
CA ASN A 365 6.02 -23.11 5.06
C ASN A 365 5.83 -21.60 4.75
N LEU A 366 6.31 -20.70 5.63
CA LEU A 366 6.46 -19.25 5.35
C LEU A 366 7.74 -19.00 4.53
N ASN A 367 7.62 -18.33 3.37
CA ASN A 367 8.74 -18.03 2.49
C ASN A 367 9.66 -16.93 3.10
N PRO A 368 11.00 -17.10 3.05
CA PRO A 368 12.00 -16.07 3.37
C PRO A 368 11.66 -14.65 2.91
N SER A 369 11.14 -14.47 1.70
CA SER A 369 10.81 -13.15 1.14
C SER A 369 9.64 -12.45 1.86
N LEU A 370 8.70 -13.23 2.37
CA LEU A 370 7.53 -12.80 3.14
C LEU A 370 7.95 -12.36 4.55
N MET A 371 8.89 -13.10 5.16
CA MET A 371 9.57 -12.73 6.40
C MET A 371 10.44 -11.48 6.24
N THR A 372 11.09 -11.31 5.08
CA THR A 372 11.82 -10.08 4.73
C THR A 372 10.87 -8.90 4.53
N LEU A 373 9.71 -9.09 3.91
CA LEU A 373 8.68 -8.05 3.77
C LEU A 373 8.14 -7.61 5.13
N LEU A 374 7.86 -8.57 6.02
CA LEU A 374 7.46 -8.35 7.42
C LEU A 374 8.51 -7.61 8.25
N ALA A 375 9.77 -8.03 8.13
CA ALA A 375 10.88 -7.37 8.81
C ALA A 375 11.11 -5.94 8.30
N ARG A 376 10.70 -5.65 7.06
CA ARG A 376 10.78 -4.31 6.46
C ARG A 376 9.56 -3.43 6.76
N SER A 377 8.38 -4.01 6.93
CA SER A 377 7.14 -3.28 7.23
C SER A 377 7.04 -2.81 8.69
N LEU A 378 7.77 -3.45 9.59
CA LEU A 378 7.84 -3.08 11.01
C LEU A 378 9.08 -2.20 11.27
N ARG A 379 8.87 -1.07 11.95
CA ARG A 379 9.74 0.11 11.99
C ARG A 379 10.94 -0.06 12.94
N GLY A 380 11.72 -1.13 12.76
CA GLY A 380 13.07 -1.26 13.28
C GLY A 380 13.24 -0.94 14.76
N GLY A 381 12.89 -1.89 15.64
CA GLY A 381 13.18 -1.86 17.07
C GLY A 381 12.88 -3.21 17.75
N ALA A 382 13.43 -3.41 18.94
CA ALA A 382 13.21 -4.63 19.73
C ALA A 382 11.74 -4.87 20.11
N GLU A 383 10.99 -3.79 20.34
CA GLU A 383 9.55 -3.86 20.63
C GLU A 383 8.74 -4.22 19.38
N ASP A 384 9.09 -3.69 18.20
CA ASP A 384 8.43 -4.02 16.93
C ASP A 384 8.63 -5.50 16.54
N ALA A 385 9.80 -6.09 16.85
CA ALA A 385 10.05 -7.51 16.64
C ALA A 385 9.29 -8.41 17.63
N LYS A 386 9.10 -7.95 18.88
CA LYS A 386 8.21 -8.62 19.86
C LYS A 386 6.74 -8.48 19.48
N ASP A 387 6.35 -7.35 18.89
CA ASP A 387 5.01 -7.12 18.38
C ASP A 387 4.74 -7.91 17.09
N LEU A 388 5.75 -8.13 16.24
CA LEU A 388 5.70 -9.12 15.16
C LEU A 388 5.51 -10.52 15.73
N GLN A 389 6.27 -10.87 16.76
CA GLN A 389 6.18 -12.17 17.40
C GLN A 389 4.76 -12.41 17.94
N ARG A 390 4.15 -11.41 18.58
CA ARG A 390 2.75 -11.46 19.01
C ARG A 390 1.77 -11.47 17.84
N LEU A 391 1.97 -10.66 16.81
CA LEU A 391 1.10 -10.61 15.62
C LEU A 391 1.08 -11.94 14.88
N LEU A 392 2.26 -12.49 14.62
CA LEU A 392 2.40 -13.83 14.07
C LEU A 392 1.72 -14.82 14.99
N ALA A 393 1.99 -14.77 16.32
CA ALA A 393 1.46 -15.67 17.36
C ALA A 393 -0.08 -15.65 17.52
N ASP A 394 -0.70 -14.49 17.43
CA ASP A 394 -2.09 -14.27 17.85
C ASP A 394 -3.04 -14.18 16.64
N GLU A 395 -2.61 -13.57 15.54
CA GLU A 395 -3.47 -13.27 14.37
C GLU A 395 -3.18 -14.16 13.15
N VAL A 396 -1.96 -14.70 13.03
CA VAL A 396 -1.57 -15.55 11.87
C VAL A 396 -1.48 -17.04 12.25
N MET A 397 -1.08 -17.38 13.49
CA MET A 397 -0.93 -18.78 13.96
C MET A 397 -2.15 -19.69 13.80
N PRO A 398 -3.40 -19.25 14.02
CA PRO A 398 -4.56 -20.15 13.94
C PRO A 398 -4.74 -20.77 12.54
N HIS A 399 -4.06 -20.22 11.53
CA HIS A 399 -4.25 -20.54 10.11
C HIS A 399 -3.07 -21.27 9.44
N MET A 400 -2.00 -21.68 10.16
CA MET A 400 -0.76 -22.24 9.57
C MET A 400 -0.35 -23.64 10.08
N GLU A 401 0.38 -24.44 9.28
CA GLU A 401 0.89 -25.75 9.70
C GLU A 401 2.12 -25.72 10.63
N ALA A 402 2.15 -26.74 11.50
CA ALA A 402 3.25 -27.50 12.13
C ALA A 402 4.76 -27.15 11.93
N ALA A 403 5.18 -26.71 10.76
CA ALA A 403 6.60 -26.57 10.40
C ALA A 403 6.92 -25.14 9.97
N GLY A 404 6.03 -24.53 9.16
CA GLY A 404 6.12 -23.13 8.75
C GLY A 404 6.12 -22.15 9.92
N TRP A 405 5.40 -22.46 10.99
CA TRP A 405 5.39 -21.65 12.21
C TRP A 405 6.76 -21.59 12.91
N ARG A 406 7.52 -22.69 12.89
CA ARG A 406 8.79 -22.82 13.61
C ARG A 406 9.84 -21.91 12.98
N VAL A 407 9.87 -21.88 11.65
CA VAL A 407 10.78 -21.05 10.85
C VAL A 407 10.50 -19.57 11.07
N ALA A 408 9.23 -19.16 11.00
CA ALA A 408 8.84 -17.77 11.18
C ALA A 408 9.11 -17.24 12.59
N LEU A 409 8.80 -18.04 13.62
CA LEU A 409 9.08 -17.69 15.01
C LEU A 409 10.59 -17.60 15.29
N ALA A 410 11.36 -18.55 14.75
CA ALA A 410 12.80 -18.56 14.87
C ALA A 410 13.43 -17.34 14.18
N PHE A 411 12.93 -16.96 13.01
CA PHE A 411 13.35 -15.75 12.32
C PHE A 411 12.99 -14.48 13.09
N ALA A 412 11.76 -14.35 13.61
CA ALA A 412 11.35 -13.21 14.42
C ALA A 412 12.20 -13.10 15.70
N SER A 413 12.54 -14.22 16.33
CA SER A 413 13.41 -14.29 17.51
C SER A 413 14.84 -13.86 17.19
N LEU A 414 15.39 -14.32 16.06
CA LEU A 414 16.69 -13.89 15.56
C LEU A 414 16.71 -12.40 15.21
N TRP A 415 15.62 -11.90 14.63
CA TRP A 415 15.50 -10.50 14.29
C TRP A 415 15.36 -9.60 15.52
N ALA A 416 14.60 -10.02 16.54
CA ALA A 416 14.51 -9.34 17.82
C ALA A 416 15.86 -9.31 18.54
N ALA A 417 16.57 -10.44 18.57
CA ALA A 417 17.92 -10.52 19.12
C ALA A 417 18.89 -9.58 18.38
N ALA A 418 18.76 -9.47 17.04
CA ALA A 418 19.57 -8.56 16.24
C ALA A 418 19.27 -7.10 16.59
N ALA A 419 17.99 -6.74 16.71
CA ALA A 419 17.54 -5.40 17.07
C ALA A 419 17.95 -4.98 18.49
N GLU A 420 18.06 -5.92 19.42
CA GLU A 420 18.56 -5.71 20.79
C GLU A 420 20.09 -5.75 20.90
N GLY A 421 20.82 -6.02 19.81
CA GLY A 421 22.27 -6.19 19.83
C GLY A 421 22.75 -7.44 20.58
N GLN A 422 21.87 -8.44 20.75
CA GLN A 422 22.21 -9.70 21.40
C GLN A 422 23.02 -10.61 20.47
N PRO A 423 23.84 -11.53 21.02
CA PRO A 423 24.59 -12.49 20.21
C PRO A 423 23.68 -13.44 19.43
N LEU A 424 23.66 -13.30 18.11
CA LEU A 424 22.78 -14.07 17.22
C LEU A 424 23.12 -15.56 17.14
N ALA A 425 24.37 -15.95 17.36
CA ALA A 425 24.80 -17.35 17.32
C ALA A 425 24.07 -18.23 18.37
N ALA A 426 23.80 -17.68 19.56
CA ALA A 426 23.09 -18.41 20.62
C ALA A 426 21.61 -18.60 20.26
N ALA A 427 20.94 -17.53 19.82
CA ALA A 427 19.56 -17.58 19.36
C ALA A 427 19.39 -18.49 18.13
N ALA A 428 20.38 -18.53 17.24
CA ALA A 428 20.41 -19.40 16.06
C ALA A 428 20.56 -20.88 16.43
N ARG A 429 21.37 -21.21 17.45
CA ARG A 429 21.47 -22.58 17.99
C ARG A 429 20.16 -23.06 18.60
N ASP A 430 19.49 -22.22 19.36
CA ASP A 430 18.19 -22.55 19.96
C ASP A 430 17.13 -22.74 18.88
N ALA A 431 17.12 -21.89 17.84
CA ALA A 431 16.29 -22.05 16.66
C ALA A 431 16.60 -23.35 15.90
N ALA A 432 17.89 -23.64 15.63
CA ALA A 432 18.32 -24.82 14.89
C ALA A 432 17.94 -26.13 15.61
N ALA A 433 18.06 -26.18 16.93
CA ALA A 433 17.66 -27.34 17.73
C ALA A 433 16.14 -27.60 17.68
N ALA A 434 15.36 -26.57 17.34
CA ALA A 434 13.92 -26.62 17.20
C ALA A 434 13.45 -26.73 15.75
N LEU A 435 14.31 -26.98 14.75
CA LEU A 435 13.91 -27.07 13.34
C LEU A 435 14.43 -28.36 12.70
N ASP A 436 13.69 -28.91 11.72
CA ASP A 436 14.26 -29.92 10.83
C ASP A 436 15.25 -29.26 9.83
N ALA A 437 16.04 -30.08 9.14
CA ALA A 437 17.09 -29.58 8.26
C ALA A 437 16.57 -28.71 7.11
N ASN A 438 15.39 -29.00 6.55
CA ASN A 438 14.83 -28.18 5.46
C ASN A 438 14.36 -26.83 6.01
N SER A 439 13.72 -26.84 7.18
CA SER A 439 13.27 -25.65 7.90
C SER A 439 14.43 -24.76 8.35
N ALA A 440 15.54 -25.35 8.81
CA ALA A 440 16.76 -24.63 9.17
C ALA A 440 17.45 -23.97 7.95
N ALA A 441 17.45 -24.66 6.80
CA ALA A 441 17.99 -24.10 5.55
C ALA A 441 17.15 -22.91 5.05
N LEU A 442 15.82 -22.99 5.15
CA LEU A 442 14.91 -21.88 4.84
C LEU A 442 15.16 -20.69 5.77
N LEU A 443 15.31 -20.94 7.07
CA LEU A 443 15.63 -19.90 8.04
C LEU A 443 16.97 -19.21 7.74
N ALA A 444 18.00 -19.99 7.40
CA ALA A 444 19.31 -19.46 7.03
C ALA A 444 19.22 -18.55 5.79
N HIS A 445 18.42 -18.94 4.80
CA HIS A 445 18.18 -18.12 3.62
C HIS A 445 17.44 -16.81 3.97
N ALA A 446 16.43 -16.87 4.83
CA ALA A 446 15.71 -15.68 5.32
C ALA A 446 16.63 -14.72 6.10
N VAL A 447 17.48 -15.26 6.96
CA VAL A 447 18.49 -14.49 7.71
C VAL A 447 19.49 -13.85 6.76
N GLN A 448 19.96 -14.57 5.75
CA GLN A 448 20.87 -14.04 4.72
C GLN A 448 20.27 -12.87 3.94
N LEU A 449 18.99 -12.98 3.56
CA LEU A 449 18.27 -11.94 2.81
C LEU A 449 17.93 -10.71 3.68
N SER A 450 17.70 -10.91 4.98
CA SER A 450 17.14 -9.86 5.85
C SER A 450 18.15 -9.19 6.77
N LEU A 451 19.13 -9.95 7.29
CA LEU A 451 20.16 -9.45 8.21
C LEU A 451 21.52 -9.25 7.52
N GLY A 452 21.70 -9.74 6.29
CA GLY A 452 22.96 -9.59 5.54
C GLY A 452 24.16 -10.09 6.34
N GLU A 453 25.25 -9.32 6.37
CA GLU A 453 26.46 -9.66 7.15
C GLU A 453 26.19 -9.76 8.66
N ALA A 454 25.25 -9.01 9.22
CA ALA A 454 24.90 -9.10 10.64
C ALA A 454 24.33 -10.47 11.01
N GLY A 455 23.69 -11.16 10.04
CA GLY A 455 23.19 -12.52 10.20
C GLY A 455 24.24 -13.61 10.06
N GLY A 456 25.49 -13.29 9.69
CA GLY A 456 26.52 -14.30 9.36
C GLY A 456 26.74 -15.33 10.46
N ALA A 457 26.88 -14.90 11.72
CA ALA A 457 27.06 -15.80 12.86
C ALA A 457 25.83 -16.68 13.13
N ALA A 458 24.62 -16.24 12.77
CA ALA A 458 23.42 -17.07 12.84
C ALA A 458 23.36 -18.07 11.68
N ILE A 459 23.77 -17.66 10.47
CA ILE A 459 23.81 -18.51 9.28
C ILE A 459 24.80 -19.65 9.48
N ASP A 460 26.00 -19.36 10.00
CA ASP A 460 27.01 -20.38 10.29
C ASP A 460 26.46 -21.46 11.26
N GLU A 461 25.77 -21.04 12.32
CA GLU A 461 25.15 -21.96 13.30
C GLU A 461 23.97 -22.75 12.71
N LEU A 462 23.14 -22.12 11.88
CA LEU A 462 22.05 -22.79 11.18
C LEU A 462 22.59 -23.79 10.13
N GLN A 463 23.70 -23.48 9.47
CA GLN A 463 24.37 -24.37 8.52
C GLN A 463 25.11 -25.52 9.21
N LEU A 464 25.69 -25.30 10.39
CA LEU A 464 26.27 -26.34 11.23
C LEU A 464 25.24 -27.41 11.62
N ALA A 465 23.97 -27.02 11.82
CA ALA A 465 22.87 -27.94 12.08
C ALA A 465 22.44 -28.76 10.83
N LEU A 466 22.80 -28.33 9.62
CA LEU A 466 22.57 -29.07 8.37
C LEU A 466 23.59 -30.20 8.16
N VAL A 467 24.70 -30.17 8.90
CA VAL A 467 25.75 -31.20 8.82
C VAL A 467 25.39 -32.33 9.81
N PRO A 468 25.31 -33.60 9.37
CA PRO A 468 25.14 -34.72 10.29
C PRO A 468 26.37 -34.80 11.19
N ASN A 469 26.20 -34.47 12.47
CA ASN A 469 27.26 -34.36 13.48
C ASN A 469 28.17 -35.61 13.53
N PRO A 470 29.49 -35.46 13.30
CA PRO A 470 30.48 -36.44 13.68
C PRO A 470 31.51 -35.78 14.63
N LEU A 471 31.27 -35.89 15.94
CA LEU A 471 32.27 -35.95 17.03
C LEU A 471 33.66 -35.26 16.82
N ALA A 472 33.87 -34.19 17.59
CA ALA A 472 35.09 -33.85 18.38
C ALA A 472 36.41 -33.34 17.72
N ALA A 473 36.98 -32.32 18.39
CA ALA A 473 38.35 -31.73 18.36
C ALA A 473 38.73 -30.90 17.11
N ASP A 474 39.50 -29.82 17.15
CA ASP A 474 40.58 -29.36 18.04
C ASP A 474 40.80 -27.84 17.86
N ASP A 475 41.44 -27.22 18.85
CA ASP A 475 41.78 -25.81 19.03
C ASP A 475 42.72 -25.23 17.95
N SER A 476 42.60 -23.93 17.64
CA SER A 476 43.70 -22.95 17.78
C SER A 476 43.31 -21.52 17.30
N PRO A 477 43.75 -20.44 17.98
CA PRO A 477 43.34 -19.06 17.69
C PRO A 477 44.46 -18.18 17.10
N VAL A 478 44.16 -17.33 16.11
CA VAL A 478 44.93 -16.12 15.71
C VAL A 478 43.98 -15.25 14.86
N GLY A 479 43.83 -13.94 14.97
CA GLY A 479 44.46 -12.87 15.72
C GLY A 479 43.70 -11.58 15.37
N GLY A 480 43.70 -10.62 16.28
CA GLY A 480 42.91 -9.40 16.13
C GLY A 480 43.48 -8.41 15.11
N ASP A 481 42.57 -7.63 14.53
CA ASP A 481 42.82 -6.27 14.09
C ASP A 481 41.72 -5.36 14.66
N SER A 482 42.14 -4.16 15.07
CA SER A 482 41.35 -3.16 15.78
C SER A 482 40.26 -2.49 14.91
N PRO A 483 39.20 -1.95 15.53
CA PRO A 483 38.07 -1.37 14.82
C PRO A 483 38.38 0.08 14.45
N ALA A 484 38.53 0.35 13.15
CA ALA A 484 38.35 1.68 12.62
C ALA A 484 37.78 1.55 11.20
N ASP A 485 36.65 2.23 11.00
CA ASP A 485 35.92 2.41 9.75
C ASP A 485 35.22 1.18 9.17
N ARG A 486 33.96 0.96 9.58
CA ARG A 486 32.93 0.46 8.65
C ARG A 486 31.58 1.16 8.84
N PRO A 487 30.83 1.39 7.75
CA PRO A 487 29.80 2.42 7.65
C PRO A 487 28.41 1.90 8.02
N THR A 488 27.57 2.79 8.54
CA THR A 488 26.13 2.61 8.72
C THR A 488 25.43 2.39 7.39
N ALA A 489 24.58 1.36 7.27
CA ALA A 489 23.84 1.03 6.06
C ALA A 489 22.95 2.21 5.61
N ALA A 490 23.33 2.84 4.51
CA ALA A 490 22.69 4.02 3.98
C ALA A 490 21.76 3.68 2.79
N ALA A 491 20.83 4.58 2.47
CA ALA A 491 19.69 4.34 1.59
C ALA A 491 20.10 4.24 0.11
N ALA A 492 20.03 3.05 -0.49
CA ALA A 492 20.43 2.82 -1.88
C ALA A 492 19.52 3.53 -2.89
N GLY A 493 20.04 4.18 -3.92
CA GLY A 493 19.25 4.90 -4.94
C GLY A 493 19.71 4.65 -6.37
N SER A 494 19.00 5.21 -7.34
CA SER A 494 19.34 5.08 -8.77
C SER A 494 19.13 6.38 -9.53
N ASP A 495 19.77 6.54 -10.68
CA ASP A 495 19.49 7.64 -11.61
C ASP A 495 18.78 7.17 -12.88
N ALA A 496 18.26 8.12 -13.66
CA ALA A 496 17.59 7.88 -14.94
C ALA A 496 18.47 7.18 -16.00
N SER A 497 19.78 7.01 -15.74
CA SER A 497 20.69 6.23 -16.59
C SER A 497 20.84 4.76 -16.15
N GLY A 498 20.12 4.35 -15.09
CA GLY A 498 20.20 3.01 -14.50
C GLY A 498 21.41 2.82 -13.59
N ARG A 499 22.17 3.88 -13.31
CA ARG A 499 23.31 3.83 -12.38
C ARG A 499 22.79 3.76 -10.96
N THR A 500 23.27 2.79 -10.18
CA THR A 500 22.91 2.61 -8.78
C THR A 500 23.95 3.21 -7.85
N PHE A 501 23.48 3.65 -6.68
CA PHE A 501 24.27 4.24 -5.61
C PHE A 501 23.92 3.51 -4.32
N SER A 502 24.93 3.17 -3.51
CA SER A 502 24.74 2.54 -2.20
C SER A 502 24.11 3.48 -1.17
N SER A 503 24.22 4.80 -1.38
CA SER A 503 23.64 5.80 -0.50
C SER A 503 23.44 7.15 -1.20
N ALA A 504 22.63 8.02 -0.59
CA ALA A 504 22.52 9.41 -1.04
C ALA A 504 23.85 10.14 -0.80
N GLU A 505 24.57 9.82 0.27
CA GLU A 505 25.91 10.34 0.54
C GLU A 505 26.90 9.97 -0.57
N ASP A 506 26.88 8.72 -1.03
CA ASP A 506 27.75 8.24 -2.13
C ASP A 506 27.38 8.91 -3.46
N PHE A 507 26.08 9.10 -3.71
CA PHE A 507 25.62 9.86 -4.87
C PHE A 507 26.15 11.29 -4.83
N TRP A 508 25.96 12.03 -3.73
CA TRP A 508 26.44 13.40 -3.62
C TRP A 508 27.97 13.51 -3.67
N ALA A 509 28.69 12.53 -3.10
CA ALA A 509 30.14 12.45 -3.21
C ALA A 509 30.60 12.26 -4.66
N ALA A 510 29.90 11.43 -5.42
CA ALA A 510 30.19 11.17 -6.83
C ALA A 510 29.77 12.34 -7.75
N GLU A 511 28.65 12.97 -7.47
CA GLU A 511 28.03 13.98 -8.33
C GLU A 511 28.65 15.37 -8.14
N CYS A 512 28.80 15.78 -6.88
CA CYS A 512 29.25 17.13 -6.56
C CYS A 512 30.77 17.19 -6.33
N ALA A 513 31.42 16.10 -5.92
CA ALA A 513 32.85 16.08 -5.56
C ALA A 513 33.28 17.25 -4.63
N GLY A 514 32.37 17.72 -3.77
CA GLY A 514 32.57 18.87 -2.87
C GLY A 514 32.09 20.24 -3.39
N ASP A 515 31.60 20.34 -4.63
CA ASP A 515 31.00 21.54 -5.22
C ASP A 515 29.69 21.22 -5.97
N ALA A 516 28.57 21.73 -5.46
CA ALA A 516 27.25 21.51 -6.04
C ALA A 516 26.87 22.52 -7.15
N ALA A 517 27.77 23.44 -7.53
CA ALA A 517 27.45 24.50 -8.50
C ALA A 517 26.98 23.95 -9.86
N ALA A 518 27.62 22.87 -10.35
CA ALA A 518 27.25 22.24 -11.62
C ALA A 518 25.85 21.59 -11.56
N TRP A 519 25.52 20.96 -10.43
CA TRP A 519 24.20 20.36 -10.18
C TRP A 519 23.09 21.42 -10.30
N TYR A 520 23.25 22.53 -9.57
CA TYR A 520 22.31 23.66 -9.59
C TYR A 520 22.26 24.39 -10.94
N GLN A 521 23.38 24.47 -11.65
CA GLN A 521 23.39 25.04 -12.99
C GLN A 521 22.54 24.20 -13.95
N GLY A 522 22.61 22.87 -13.88
CA GLY A 522 21.82 21.99 -14.73
C GLY A 522 20.31 22.14 -14.51
N SER A 523 19.87 22.19 -13.25
CA SER A 523 18.44 22.40 -12.95
C SER A 523 17.95 23.80 -13.35
N ALA A 524 18.79 24.83 -13.16
CA ALA A 524 18.48 26.17 -13.65
C ALA A 524 18.39 26.26 -15.19
N GLU A 525 19.19 25.48 -15.92
CA GLU A 525 19.14 25.41 -17.38
C GLU A 525 17.87 24.70 -17.90
N PHE A 526 17.41 23.66 -17.21
CA PHE A 526 16.13 23.01 -17.48
C PHE A 526 14.98 24.03 -17.35
N TRP A 527 14.85 24.66 -16.18
CA TRP A 527 13.77 25.60 -15.90
C TRP A 527 13.81 26.87 -16.77
N ARG A 528 14.98 27.26 -17.29
CA ARG A 528 15.08 28.38 -18.24
C ARG A 528 14.40 28.09 -19.58
N ARG A 529 14.25 26.82 -19.94
CA ARG A 529 13.59 26.38 -21.18
C ARG A 529 12.09 26.19 -21.01
N GLU A 530 11.64 26.01 -19.77
CA GLU A 530 10.24 25.80 -19.46
C GLU A 530 9.38 27.05 -19.64
N ALA A 531 8.15 26.85 -20.12
CA ALA A 531 7.24 27.94 -20.39
C ALA A 531 6.68 28.53 -19.07
N PRO A 532 6.63 29.87 -18.92
CA PRO A 532 6.09 30.55 -17.72
C PRO A 532 4.55 30.45 -17.66
N THR A 533 4.03 29.24 -17.49
CA THR A 533 2.61 28.87 -17.54
C THR A 533 2.31 27.83 -16.45
N VAL A 534 1.03 27.69 -16.06
CA VAL A 534 0.63 26.64 -15.10
C VAL A 534 1.04 25.25 -15.58
N ARG A 535 0.85 24.96 -16.87
CA ARG A 535 1.28 23.71 -17.50
C ARG A 535 2.78 23.45 -17.37
N GLY A 536 3.62 24.46 -17.61
CA GLY A 536 5.07 24.34 -17.42
C GLY A 536 5.45 24.08 -15.96
N MET A 537 4.78 24.75 -15.01
CA MET A 537 5.03 24.54 -13.57
C MET A 537 4.58 23.17 -13.06
N MET A 538 3.73 22.47 -13.83
CA MET A 538 3.19 21.15 -13.47
C MET A 538 3.74 20.03 -14.34
N GLY A 539 4.83 20.27 -15.10
CA GLY A 539 5.44 19.24 -15.95
C GLY A 539 4.49 18.68 -17.01
N GLY A 540 3.50 19.46 -17.46
CA GLY A 540 2.50 19.02 -18.43
C GLY A 540 1.22 18.42 -17.84
N LEU A 541 1.10 18.32 -16.51
CA LEU A 541 -0.04 17.74 -15.77
C LEU A 541 -0.98 18.82 -15.20
N ASP A 542 -1.32 19.85 -15.99
CA ASP A 542 -2.15 20.97 -15.52
C ASP A 542 -3.58 20.58 -15.10
N GLU A 543 -4.07 19.40 -15.50
CA GLU A 543 -5.30 18.79 -15.02
C GLU A 543 -5.30 18.52 -13.50
N LEU A 544 -4.12 18.34 -12.89
CA LEU A 544 -3.99 18.10 -11.44
C LEU A 544 -4.04 19.40 -10.62
N HIS A 545 -4.04 20.57 -11.28
CA HIS A 545 -3.95 21.87 -10.64
C HIS A 545 -5.02 22.10 -9.58
N ALA A 546 -6.28 21.80 -9.91
CA ALA A 546 -7.41 22.05 -9.02
C ALA A 546 -7.36 21.14 -7.78
N ALA A 547 -7.02 19.85 -7.96
CA ALA A 547 -6.90 18.90 -6.86
C ALA A 547 -5.74 19.25 -5.91
N ASP A 548 -4.61 19.71 -6.48
CA ASP A 548 -3.46 20.20 -5.71
C ASP A 548 -3.83 21.41 -4.83
N VAL A 549 -4.48 22.42 -5.42
CA VAL A 549 -4.90 23.64 -4.73
C VAL A 549 -5.91 23.33 -3.61
N ALA A 550 -6.92 22.53 -3.91
CA ALA A 550 -7.97 22.18 -2.95
C ALA A 550 -7.42 21.45 -1.72
N ALA A 551 -6.56 20.45 -1.94
CA ALA A 551 -5.92 19.71 -0.85
C ALA A 551 -4.99 20.61 -0.01
N SER A 552 -4.22 21.48 -0.65
CA SER A 552 -3.35 22.45 0.04
C SER A 552 -4.13 23.43 0.91
N ALA A 553 -5.24 23.98 0.40
CA ALA A 553 -6.11 24.89 1.16
C ALA A 553 -6.76 24.18 2.36
N ALA A 554 -7.22 22.94 2.18
CA ALA A 554 -7.75 22.11 3.27
C ALA A 554 -6.69 21.83 4.35
N PHE A 555 -5.45 21.55 3.95
CA PHE A 555 -4.33 21.32 4.87
C PHE A 555 -4.03 22.58 5.69
N VAL A 556 -3.94 23.75 5.05
CA VAL A 556 -3.75 25.04 5.76
C VAL A 556 -4.91 25.32 6.72
N GLY A 557 -6.15 25.04 6.29
CA GLY A 557 -7.35 25.15 7.13
C GLY A 557 -7.27 24.30 8.41
N ARG A 558 -6.82 23.05 8.29
CA ARG A 558 -6.60 22.16 9.45
C ARG A 558 -5.51 22.69 10.38
N LEU A 559 -4.38 23.13 9.84
CA LEU A 559 -3.30 23.72 10.65
C LEU A 559 -3.76 24.99 11.39
N ARG A 560 -4.67 25.76 10.79
CA ARG A 560 -5.31 26.91 11.43
C ARG A 560 -6.18 26.53 12.62
N ALA A 561 -6.85 25.37 12.53
CA ALA A 561 -7.73 24.85 13.58
C ALA A 561 -6.99 24.03 14.65
N ALA A 562 -5.78 23.54 14.36
CA ALA A 562 -4.98 22.73 15.27
C ALA A 562 -4.45 23.53 16.48
N ALA A 563 -3.98 22.85 17.52
CA ALA A 563 -3.37 23.47 18.69
C ALA A 563 -1.85 23.18 18.77
N PRO A 564 -0.97 24.20 18.85
CA PRO A 564 -1.28 25.62 18.69
C PRO A 564 -1.64 25.96 17.23
N PRO A 565 -2.52 26.96 17.01
CA PRO A 565 -3.01 27.29 15.67
C PRO A 565 -1.94 27.95 14.82
N LEU A 566 -2.01 27.72 13.51
CA LEU A 566 -1.19 28.44 12.54
C LEU A 566 -1.48 29.96 12.67
N PRO A 567 -0.48 30.82 12.89
CA PRO A 567 -0.71 32.24 13.07
C PRO A 567 -1.06 32.93 11.74
N GLN A 568 -1.88 33.98 11.80
CA GLN A 568 -1.99 34.93 10.70
C GLN A 568 -0.66 35.68 10.51
N GLY A 569 -0.41 36.25 9.34
CA GLY A 569 0.81 37.01 9.07
C GLY A 569 1.36 36.79 7.68
N VAL A 570 2.69 36.86 7.54
CA VAL A 570 3.38 36.76 6.24
C VAL A 570 3.74 35.31 5.94
N ALA A 571 3.44 34.84 4.74
CA ALA A 571 3.96 33.57 4.22
C ALA A 571 5.15 33.77 3.27
N LEU A 572 6.03 32.78 3.18
CA LEU A 572 7.08 32.70 2.15
C LEU A 572 6.74 31.55 1.20
N ASP A 573 6.61 31.83 -0.10
CA ASP A 573 6.44 30.84 -1.16
C ASP A 573 7.80 30.51 -1.77
N CYS A 574 8.33 29.31 -1.51
CA CYS A 574 9.66 28.88 -1.93
C CYS A 574 9.59 28.03 -3.19
N GLY A 575 10.40 28.36 -4.21
CA GLY A 575 10.25 27.77 -5.54
C GLY A 575 8.95 28.22 -6.18
N ALA A 576 8.61 29.51 -6.01
CA ALA A 576 7.27 30.01 -6.30
C ALA A 576 6.88 29.88 -7.78
N GLY A 577 7.86 29.76 -8.68
CA GLY A 577 7.65 29.79 -10.11
C GLY A 577 6.88 31.06 -10.49
N ILE A 578 5.81 30.89 -11.26
CA ILE A 578 4.93 32.00 -11.66
C ILE A 578 3.98 32.47 -10.54
N GLY A 579 4.13 31.96 -9.31
CA GLY A 579 3.29 32.33 -8.16
C GLY A 579 1.97 31.57 -8.09
N ARG A 580 1.93 30.32 -8.58
CA ARG A 580 0.70 29.50 -8.62
C ARG A 580 0.15 29.22 -7.23
N VAL A 581 0.99 28.79 -6.29
CA VAL A 581 0.59 28.52 -4.90
C VAL A 581 0.26 29.83 -4.18
N CYS A 582 1.07 30.87 -4.37
CA CYS A 582 0.76 32.21 -3.88
C CYS A 582 -0.65 32.67 -4.26
N ALA A 583 -1.01 32.59 -5.55
CA ALA A 583 -2.29 33.06 -6.08
C ALA A 583 -3.49 32.28 -5.53
N HIS A 584 -3.38 30.95 -5.43
CA HIS A 584 -4.53 30.06 -5.25
C HIS A 584 -4.62 29.42 -3.85
N VAL A 585 -3.60 29.60 -3.00
CA VAL A 585 -3.58 29.06 -1.64
C VAL A 585 -3.16 30.14 -0.65
N LEU A 586 -1.95 30.71 -0.79
CA LEU A 586 -1.37 31.50 0.30
C LEU A 586 -2.07 32.84 0.48
N LEU A 587 -2.44 33.53 -0.61
CA LEU A 587 -3.16 34.80 -0.52
C LEU A 587 -4.58 34.66 0.06
N ASP A 588 -5.16 33.46 0.13
CA ASP A 588 -6.45 33.26 0.80
C ASP A 588 -6.30 33.04 2.31
N HIS A 589 -5.09 32.74 2.79
CA HIS A 589 -4.84 32.30 4.17
C HIS A 589 -3.90 33.18 4.98
N PHE A 590 -3.15 34.08 4.35
CA PHE A 590 -2.13 34.92 5.00
C PHE A 590 -2.32 36.38 4.63
N ASP A 591 -1.85 37.34 5.43
CA ASP A 591 -2.05 38.76 5.16
C ASP A 591 -1.30 39.20 3.90
N ALA A 592 -0.07 38.69 3.75
CA ALA A 592 0.81 38.97 2.64
C ALA A 592 1.78 37.81 2.39
N VAL A 593 2.41 37.79 1.21
CA VAL A 593 3.33 36.74 0.79
C VAL A 593 4.65 37.35 0.32
N GLU A 594 5.77 36.70 0.60
CA GLU A 594 7.04 36.92 -0.08
C GLU A 594 7.31 35.73 -1.00
N LEU A 595 7.90 35.97 -2.17
CA LEU A 595 8.24 34.91 -3.12
C LEU A 595 9.74 34.68 -3.13
N LEU A 596 10.16 33.43 -3.25
CA LEU A 596 11.54 33.01 -3.50
C LEU A 596 11.58 32.17 -4.77
N GLU A 597 12.22 32.70 -5.82
CA GLU A 597 12.26 32.09 -7.14
C GLU A 597 13.53 32.52 -7.91
N PRO A 598 14.41 31.59 -8.31
CA PRO A 598 15.64 31.93 -9.03
C PRO A 598 15.42 32.35 -10.50
N SER A 599 14.34 31.93 -11.17
CA SER A 599 14.09 32.24 -12.58
C SER A 599 13.49 33.63 -12.77
N GLU A 600 14.25 34.52 -13.42
CA GLU A 600 13.76 35.87 -13.75
C GLU A 600 12.51 35.85 -14.64
N ALA A 601 12.38 34.88 -15.55
CA ALA A 601 11.21 34.74 -16.40
C ALA A 601 9.94 34.42 -15.61
N PHE A 602 10.06 33.54 -14.61
CA PHE A 602 8.94 33.19 -13.73
C PHE A 602 8.62 34.33 -12.77
N VAL A 603 9.63 35.01 -12.22
CA VAL A 603 9.46 36.22 -11.41
C VAL A 603 8.74 37.33 -12.17
N HIS A 604 9.11 37.57 -13.44
CA HIS A 604 8.42 38.53 -14.28
C HIS A 604 6.94 38.15 -14.43
N LYS A 605 6.65 36.88 -14.73
CA LYS A 605 5.28 36.39 -14.85
C LYS A 605 4.49 36.53 -13.54
N ALA A 606 5.10 36.17 -12.41
CA ALA A 606 4.48 36.28 -11.09
C ALA A 606 4.13 37.74 -10.75
N ARG A 607 5.01 38.69 -11.07
CA ARG A 607 4.76 40.13 -10.87
C ARG A 607 3.63 40.66 -11.75
N GLU A 608 3.42 40.09 -12.94
CA GLU A 608 2.27 40.43 -13.80
C GLU A 608 0.95 39.91 -13.23
N SER A 609 0.93 38.69 -12.68
CA SER A 609 -0.30 38.00 -12.29
C SER A 609 -0.72 38.21 -10.83
N LEU A 610 0.20 38.55 -9.94
CA LEU A 610 -0.07 38.66 -8.51
C LEU A 610 -0.33 40.10 -8.05
N PRO A 611 -1.16 40.30 -7.00
CA PRO A 611 -1.45 41.62 -6.48
C PRO A 611 -0.24 42.23 -5.76
N ALA A 612 0.39 43.24 -6.36
CA ALA A 612 1.56 43.93 -5.82
C ALA A 612 1.38 44.48 -4.39
N ALA A 613 0.14 44.79 -3.98
CA ALA A 613 -0.16 45.26 -2.63
C ALA A 613 0.02 44.19 -1.54
N ARG A 614 -0.02 42.90 -1.92
CA ARG A 614 0.05 41.76 -0.99
C ARG A 614 1.27 40.86 -1.20
N VAL A 615 2.06 41.11 -2.24
CA VAL A 615 3.37 40.50 -2.43
C VAL A 615 4.44 41.47 -1.93
N LEU A 616 5.00 41.23 -0.74
CA LEU A 616 5.87 42.21 -0.06
C LEU A 616 7.28 42.27 -0.66
N ALA A 617 7.79 41.13 -1.11
CA ALA A 617 9.12 41.00 -1.69
C ALA A 617 9.17 39.80 -2.64
N VAL A 618 10.08 39.88 -3.62
CA VAL A 618 10.44 38.75 -4.48
C VAL A 618 11.95 38.59 -4.43
N HIS A 619 12.40 37.49 -3.85
CA HIS A 619 13.80 37.12 -3.66
C HIS A 619 14.25 36.30 -4.87
N VAL A 620 15.06 36.90 -5.74
CA VAL A 620 15.55 36.25 -6.97
C VAL A 620 16.86 35.52 -6.67
N THR A 621 16.75 34.34 -6.07
CA THR A 621 17.89 33.50 -5.67
C THR A 621 17.45 32.05 -5.52
N GLY A 622 18.38 31.10 -5.59
CA GLY A 622 18.11 29.71 -5.26
C GLY A 622 17.92 29.49 -3.75
N LEU A 623 17.26 28.39 -3.38
CA LEU A 623 16.97 28.04 -1.99
C LEU A 623 18.28 27.80 -1.20
N GLU A 624 19.29 27.22 -1.83
CA GLU A 624 20.61 26.93 -1.27
C GLU A 624 21.32 28.21 -0.78
N SER A 625 21.12 29.31 -1.52
CA SER A 625 21.74 30.62 -1.24
C SER A 625 20.83 31.57 -0.44
N PHE A 626 19.53 31.27 -0.34
CA PHE A 626 18.57 32.17 0.30
C PHE A 626 18.79 32.31 1.80
N VAL A 627 18.86 33.56 2.28
CA VAL A 627 18.88 33.90 3.71
C VAL A 627 17.67 34.77 4.01
N PRO A 628 16.76 34.36 4.92
CA PRO A 628 15.65 35.19 5.34
C PRO A 628 16.11 36.58 5.82
N PRO A 629 15.43 37.67 5.42
CA PRO A 629 15.80 39.02 5.85
C PRO A 629 15.87 39.14 7.37
N ALA A 630 16.87 39.87 7.87
CA ALA A 630 17.07 40.03 9.31
C ALA A 630 15.79 40.58 9.99
N GLY A 631 15.32 39.89 11.02
CA GLY A 631 14.11 40.25 11.77
C GLY A 631 12.79 39.86 11.11
N ARG A 632 12.78 39.32 9.88
CA ARG A 632 11.57 38.79 9.26
C ARG A 632 11.10 37.54 9.99
N LYS A 633 9.78 37.48 10.23
CA LYS A 633 9.09 36.33 10.83
C LYS A 633 7.95 35.86 9.94
N TYR A 634 7.96 34.58 9.58
CA TYR A 634 6.96 33.96 8.73
C TYR A 634 5.98 33.14 9.56
N ALA A 635 4.70 33.34 9.27
CA ALA A 635 3.64 32.48 9.78
C ALA A 635 3.69 31.09 9.13
N CYS A 636 4.04 31.05 7.85
CA CYS A 636 4.22 29.82 7.08
C CYS A 636 5.36 30.00 6.09
N VAL A 637 6.25 29.02 6.01
CA VAL A 637 7.15 28.86 4.88
C VAL A 637 6.62 27.70 4.05
N TRP A 638 6.09 27.98 2.86
CA TRP A 638 5.54 26.97 1.96
C TRP A 638 6.62 26.54 0.97
N VAL A 639 6.80 25.23 0.81
CA VAL A 639 7.80 24.66 -0.08
C VAL A 639 7.18 23.51 -0.84
N GLN A 640 6.99 23.67 -2.15
CA GLN A 640 6.30 22.68 -2.97
C GLN A 640 7.04 22.40 -4.27
N TRP A 641 7.29 21.11 -4.54
CA TRP A 641 7.96 20.62 -5.76
C TRP A 641 9.26 21.35 -6.11
N VAL A 642 10.10 21.58 -5.11
CA VAL A 642 11.37 22.30 -5.27
C VAL A 642 12.50 21.71 -4.41
N LEU A 643 12.19 20.91 -3.40
CA LEU A 643 13.19 20.36 -2.50
C LEU A 643 14.04 19.28 -3.17
N ASN A 644 13.48 18.62 -4.19
CA ASN A 644 14.20 17.63 -5.00
C ASN A 644 15.36 18.24 -5.81
N TYR A 645 15.47 19.57 -5.94
CA TYR A 645 16.63 20.20 -6.57
C TYR A 645 17.79 20.49 -5.61
N LEU A 646 17.55 20.49 -4.30
CA LEU A 646 18.59 20.74 -3.30
C LEU A 646 19.45 19.50 -3.05
N THR A 647 20.73 19.69 -2.73
CA THR A 647 21.52 18.64 -2.07
C THR A 647 20.98 18.37 -0.67
N ASP A 648 21.28 17.21 -0.08
CA ASP A 648 20.84 16.92 1.29
C ASP A 648 21.43 17.90 2.32
N ALA A 649 22.68 18.32 2.12
CA ALA A 649 23.34 19.29 2.98
C ALA A 649 22.66 20.66 2.90
N ASP A 650 22.35 21.13 1.69
CA ASP A 650 21.70 22.42 1.48
C ASP A 650 20.22 22.40 1.89
N LEU A 651 19.55 21.26 1.73
CA LEU A 651 18.19 21.02 2.21
C LEU A 651 18.11 21.22 3.73
N VAL A 652 18.99 20.56 4.48
CA VAL A 652 19.06 20.70 5.95
C VAL A 652 19.44 22.13 6.34
N ALA A 653 20.40 22.75 5.65
CA ALA A 653 20.80 24.13 5.92
C ALA A 653 19.66 25.12 5.64
N PHE A 654 18.92 24.94 4.55
CA PHE A 654 17.76 25.75 4.18
C PHE A 654 16.65 25.64 5.24
N PHE A 655 16.33 24.42 5.70
CA PHE A 655 15.36 24.23 6.77
C PHE A 655 15.75 24.93 8.06
N ARG A 656 17.03 24.84 8.49
CA ARG A 656 17.51 25.55 9.68
C ARG A 656 17.37 27.07 9.55
N ARG A 657 17.66 27.65 8.38
CA ARG A 657 17.47 29.08 8.11
C ARG A 657 15.99 29.47 8.18
N CYS A 658 15.11 28.67 7.58
CA CYS A 658 13.67 28.89 7.61
C CYS A 658 13.09 28.77 9.03
N ALA A 659 13.52 27.75 9.78
CA ALA A 659 13.14 27.53 11.18
C ALA A 659 13.44 28.76 12.06
N ALA A 660 14.65 29.34 11.92
CA ALA A 660 15.04 30.55 12.65
C ALA A 660 14.18 31.78 12.30
N ALA A 661 13.57 31.78 11.11
CA ALA A 661 12.69 32.83 10.63
C ALA A 661 11.19 32.56 10.87
N LEU A 662 10.82 31.48 11.57
CA LEU A 662 9.40 31.25 11.92
C LEU A 662 8.93 32.19 13.03
N ALA A 663 7.70 32.67 12.88
CA ALA A 663 6.94 33.31 13.95
C ALA A 663 6.56 32.28 15.03
N PRO A 664 6.21 32.69 16.26
CA PRO A 664 5.69 31.77 17.27
C PRO A 664 4.49 30.98 16.74
N SER A 665 4.53 29.64 16.87
CA SER A 665 3.54 28.69 16.30
C SER A 665 3.47 28.65 14.77
N GLY A 666 4.33 29.37 14.06
CA GLY A 666 4.51 29.22 12.62
C GLY A 666 5.04 27.84 12.26
N CYS A 667 4.90 27.45 11.00
CA CYS A 667 5.42 26.18 10.51
C CYS A 667 6.05 26.31 9.12
N ILE A 668 6.85 25.31 8.76
CA ILE A 668 7.25 25.06 7.38
C ILE A 668 6.27 24.01 6.84
N VAL A 669 5.62 24.29 5.73
CA VAL A 669 4.81 23.29 5.03
C VAL A 669 5.59 22.80 3.82
N VAL A 670 5.84 21.50 3.79
CA VAL A 670 6.48 20.81 2.69
C VAL A 670 5.41 20.04 1.92
N LYS A 671 5.36 20.18 0.60
CA LYS A 671 4.51 19.38 -0.28
C LYS A 671 5.35 18.85 -1.45
N GLU A 672 5.74 17.58 -1.41
CA GLU A 672 6.80 17.08 -2.30
C GLU A 672 6.52 15.68 -2.83
N SER A 673 6.97 15.41 -4.06
CA SER A 673 6.95 14.10 -4.68
C SER A 673 7.94 13.17 -3.99
N CYS A 674 7.46 11.98 -3.62
CA CYS A 674 8.23 10.97 -2.92
C CYS A 674 8.40 9.73 -3.79
N SER A 675 9.59 9.14 -3.75
CA SER A 675 9.83 7.84 -4.38
C SER A 675 8.95 6.76 -3.76
N ARG A 676 8.47 5.84 -4.60
CA ARG A 676 7.64 4.68 -4.21
C ARG A 676 8.47 3.57 -3.57
N ASP A 677 9.74 3.48 -3.91
CA ASP A 677 10.68 2.59 -3.23
C ASP A 677 10.96 3.19 -1.85
N GLN A 678 10.47 2.54 -0.80
CA GLN A 678 10.55 3.08 0.56
C GLN A 678 11.99 3.28 1.05
N ASN A 679 12.97 2.64 0.40
CA ASN A 679 14.38 2.70 0.75
C ASN A 679 15.27 3.39 -0.29
N GLY A 680 14.74 3.77 -1.46
CA GLY A 680 15.55 4.34 -2.53
C GLY A 680 15.10 5.67 -3.13
N PHE A 681 16.08 6.56 -3.29
CA PHE A 681 15.92 7.80 -4.02
C PHE A 681 16.09 7.56 -5.53
N TYR A 682 15.43 8.40 -6.33
CA TYR A 682 15.53 8.38 -7.78
C TYR A 682 16.07 9.72 -8.28
N VAL A 683 17.11 9.72 -9.11
CA VAL A 683 17.70 10.93 -9.68
C VAL A 683 17.24 11.10 -11.12
N ASP A 684 16.52 12.18 -11.38
CA ASP A 684 16.17 12.59 -12.73
C ASP A 684 17.29 13.47 -13.29
N ARG A 685 17.94 12.96 -14.34
CA ARG A 685 19.05 13.63 -15.03
C ARG A 685 18.58 14.67 -16.05
N SER A 686 17.29 14.67 -16.39
CA SER A 686 16.72 15.59 -17.38
C SER A 686 16.53 16.99 -16.79
N ASP A 687 16.14 17.07 -15.52
CA ASP A 687 15.94 18.31 -14.78
C ASP A 687 16.94 18.52 -13.62
N ASN A 688 17.88 17.58 -13.44
CA ASN A 688 18.82 17.55 -12.32
C ASN A 688 18.11 17.65 -10.96
N SER A 689 17.22 16.69 -10.71
CA SER A 689 16.51 16.55 -9.44
C SER A 689 16.72 15.16 -8.82
N ILE A 690 16.50 15.06 -7.51
CA ILE A 690 16.52 13.83 -6.72
C ILE A 690 15.17 13.66 -6.02
N THR A 691 14.36 12.72 -6.48
CA THR A 691 13.13 12.29 -5.83
C THR A 691 13.46 11.39 -4.63
N ARG A 692 13.36 11.95 -3.44
CA ARG A 692 13.66 11.24 -2.17
C ARG A 692 12.48 10.41 -1.68
N THR A 693 12.75 9.47 -0.77
CA THR A 693 11.68 8.75 -0.06
C THR A 693 11.11 9.59 1.09
N ALA A 694 9.90 9.28 1.53
CA ALA A 694 9.34 9.90 2.74
C ALA A 694 10.26 9.69 3.98
N PRO A 695 10.80 8.48 4.24
CA PRO A 695 11.81 8.28 5.28
C PRO A 695 13.07 9.15 5.13
N HIS A 696 13.54 9.37 3.90
CA HIS A 696 14.69 10.24 3.63
C HIS A 696 14.39 11.69 4.00
N PHE A 697 13.24 12.22 3.60
CA PHE A 697 12.80 13.55 4.05
C PHE A 697 12.71 13.66 5.57
N ARG A 698 12.18 12.64 6.27
CA ARG A 698 12.14 12.61 7.73
C ARG A 698 13.52 12.73 8.37
N ARG A 699 14.54 12.04 7.84
CA ARG A 699 15.94 12.19 8.29
C ARG A 699 16.46 13.62 8.09
N CYS A 700 16.14 14.25 6.97
CA CYS A 700 16.51 15.65 6.73
C CYS A 700 15.80 16.62 7.70
N PHE A 701 14.52 16.37 8.02
CA PHE A 701 13.79 17.17 9.01
C PHE A 701 14.40 17.02 10.41
N GLU A 702 14.70 15.79 10.83
CA GLU A 702 15.35 15.50 12.11
C GLU A 702 16.74 16.15 12.20
N ALA A 703 17.56 16.03 11.14
CA ALA A 703 18.85 16.70 11.07
C ALA A 703 18.71 18.23 11.14
N ALA A 704 17.62 18.79 10.63
CA ALA A 704 17.28 20.22 10.76
C ALA A 704 16.65 20.59 12.12
N GLN A 705 16.46 19.63 13.02
CA GLN A 705 15.80 19.79 14.32
C GLN A 705 14.33 20.23 14.20
N LEU A 706 13.63 19.70 13.20
CA LEU A 706 12.22 19.97 12.96
C LEU A 706 11.35 18.76 13.33
N GLN A 707 10.22 19.03 13.96
CA GLN A 707 9.20 18.04 14.31
C GLN A 707 8.03 18.09 13.34
N ILE A 708 7.56 16.93 12.91
CA ILE A 708 6.33 16.78 12.13
C ILE A 708 5.15 16.96 13.09
N VAL A 709 4.28 17.92 12.80
CA VAL A 709 3.06 18.18 13.59
C VAL A 709 1.77 17.84 12.83
N ALA A 710 1.86 17.66 11.52
CA ALA A 710 0.80 17.09 10.69
C ALA A 710 1.43 16.47 9.44
N GLU A 711 0.83 15.40 8.93
CA GLU A 711 1.20 14.79 7.67
C GLU A 711 -0.04 14.30 6.92
N GLU A 712 0.04 14.29 5.59
CA GLU A 712 -1.04 13.84 4.73
C GLU A 712 -0.52 13.50 3.35
N THR A 713 -1.02 12.42 2.76
CA THR A 713 -0.76 12.08 1.36
C THR A 713 -1.78 12.78 0.48
N GLN A 714 -1.31 13.42 -0.60
CA GLN A 714 -2.18 14.06 -1.59
C GLN A 714 -3.15 13.01 -2.15
N PRO A 715 -4.47 13.22 -2.01
CA PRO A 715 -5.44 12.31 -2.59
C PRO A 715 -5.60 12.56 -4.10
N HIS A 716 -6.19 11.59 -4.79
CA HIS A 716 -6.63 11.69 -6.19
C HIS A 716 -5.51 11.95 -7.23
N LEU A 717 -4.31 11.42 -7.00
CA LEU A 717 -3.25 11.41 -8.03
C LEU A 717 -3.35 10.17 -8.94
N PRO A 718 -3.05 10.29 -10.25
CA PRO A 718 -2.90 9.16 -11.15
C PRO A 718 -1.84 8.16 -10.65
N ARG A 719 -2.00 6.88 -10.95
CA ARG A 719 -1.08 5.82 -10.49
C ARG A 719 0.30 5.92 -11.13
N GLU A 720 0.44 6.70 -12.19
CA GLU A 720 1.66 6.90 -12.98
C GLU A 720 2.55 8.00 -12.38
N VAL A 721 2.03 8.84 -11.47
CA VAL A 721 2.77 9.93 -10.83
C VAL A 721 3.33 9.47 -9.49
N PHE A 722 4.48 10.00 -9.07
CA PHE A 722 4.99 9.77 -7.71
C PHE A 722 3.96 10.21 -6.65
N PRO A 723 3.81 9.46 -5.54
CA PRO A 723 2.99 9.91 -4.43
C PRO A 723 3.50 11.26 -3.92
N VAL A 724 2.60 12.21 -3.71
CA VAL A 724 2.94 13.52 -3.16
C VAL A 724 2.55 13.55 -1.69
N GLN A 725 3.50 13.91 -0.84
CA GLN A 725 3.32 13.99 0.62
C GLN A 725 3.35 15.44 1.09
N MET A 726 2.49 15.75 2.05
CA MET A 726 2.44 17.02 2.75
C MET A 726 2.88 16.82 4.20
N TRP A 727 3.78 17.68 4.69
CA TRP A 727 4.18 17.76 6.09
C TRP A 727 4.10 19.19 6.59
N ALA A 728 3.61 19.36 7.83
CA ALA A 728 3.78 20.59 8.58
C ALA A 728 4.86 20.37 9.64
N LEU A 729 5.87 21.23 9.61
CA LEU A 729 7.07 21.12 10.43
C LEU A 729 7.20 22.31 11.38
N ARG A 730 7.55 22.06 12.64
CA ARG A 730 7.84 23.09 13.64
C ARG A 730 9.23 22.90 14.25
N ALA A 731 9.84 24.02 14.62
CA ALA A 731 11.15 24.10 15.27
C ALA A 731 11.04 24.03 16.80
#